data_AF-A0A8B8ELZ2-F1
#
_entry.id   AF-A0A8B8ELZ2-F1
#
_cell.length_a   1.000
_cell.length_b   1.000
_cell.length_c   1.000
_cell.angle_alpha   90.00
_cell.angle_beta   90.00
_cell.angle_gamma   90.00
#
_symmetry.space_group_name_H-M   'P 1'
#
loop_
_entity.id
_entity.type
_entity.pdbx_description
1 polymer ?
#
loop_
_entity_poly.entity_id
_entity_poly.type
_entity_poly.pdbx_seq_one_letter_code
_entity_poly.pdbx_strand_id
1 'polypeptide(L)'
;MFAIYSFIFRMPGLGPKNFPCVLCNKRTKPRERRKISKREKRFLQKQFLVTVKHENDTLCNKCRHKYYASEKKTINPSPEMENDNCFPTPKRRRSSALLSSPPSVSLSIPSTSRSHSNCFLCKRPGPKLIVVPASARFQVFLKCEIIIPAGSRCCPNHVDDGYFKADVWSQIKASKNSLLNRSSILDLVKRLRVMALQNSSRIDFESSTNLSDSDYWNLTGVSKEAFNELCGSLKDVRNTPVRSTRTSLGIFLFKLKSGLSNNMLSTIFNISKSSLRRAIASVRQSLVASFVPQNLGLQHVSREEVIEKHTRPLAQTLFGSFHNSEAILVLDGTYIYIQKSNNFQFQRRSYSFHKGRPLVKVMVVVTTTGYFLTAVGPYLADGKNNDAAILTHMFKTNVQDIQNWMHEEDIFVIDRGFRDAVSLLEEMGIRAEIPSFMKRGEKQLSTEDANLSRLVTKVRWVVESANSRIKRWKFLDKVLPTNQVPYVGDFVRIVCAISNKFLPALSKGQEDDVAVGARMLYLSRQVNTLKERVETEHLDTRRSTVWKEATQVVDFPRLSEERLRELTCGTYQLKLSKSYIQEHVDGKNDIFVHQEDPNLLKVKLQSRHTASKSHVLWISYTENDIVSWYCRCKTGARVVGVCAHIAAVLWYLGYARYRYNIDEDRIGVRDWSSFVEDAAAIPEEIDHSESDESIIEE
;
A
#
# COMPACT_ATOMS: atom_id res chain seq x y z
N MET A 1 -40.39 11.96 51.15
CA MET A 1 -41.81 12.33 50.94
C MET A 1 -42.16 11.98 49.50
N PHE A 2 -43.07 11.02 49.35
CA PHE A 2 -43.44 10.30 48.13
C PHE A 2 -44.30 11.15 47.16
N ALA A 3 -44.13 10.94 45.84
CA ALA A 3 -45.18 11.07 44.81
C ALA A 3 -44.73 10.42 43.48
N ILE A 4 -44.73 9.09 43.40
CA ILE A 4 -45.60 8.25 42.56
C ILE A 4 -45.84 8.80 41.13
N TYR A 5 -45.04 8.31 40.17
CA TYR A 5 -45.42 8.27 38.75
C TYR A 5 -46.33 7.05 38.52
N SER A 6 -47.63 7.28 38.30
CA SER A 6 -48.56 6.24 37.87
C SER A 6 -48.51 6.09 36.36
N PHE A 7 -47.82 5.04 35.90
CA PHE A 7 -47.95 4.51 34.54
C PHE A 7 -49.28 3.74 34.45
N ILE A 8 -50.33 4.38 33.94
CA ILE A 8 -51.53 3.65 33.52
C ILE A 8 -51.21 2.93 32.21
N PHE A 9 -50.89 1.64 32.32
CA PHE A 9 -51.02 0.68 31.23
C PHE A 9 -52.47 0.72 30.72
N ARG A 10 -52.70 1.27 29.53
CA ARG A 10 -53.96 1.06 28.82
C ARG A 10 -54.03 -0.40 28.40
N MET A 11 -54.97 -1.14 29.00
CA MET A 11 -55.35 -2.48 28.59
C MET A 11 -55.63 -2.56 27.07
N PRO A 12 -55.13 -3.59 26.37
CA PRO A 12 -55.49 -3.84 24.97
C PRO A 12 -56.85 -4.54 24.94
N GLY A 13 -57.95 -3.81 24.76
CA GLY A 13 -59.27 -4.47 24.76
C GLY A 13 -60.50 -3.70 24.30
N LEU A 14 -60.45 -2.38 24.10
CA LEU A 14 -61.66 -1.59 23.79
C LEU A 14 -61.56 -0.85 22.45
N GLY A 15 -61.11 -1.55 21.41
CA GLY A 15 -61.19 -1.08 20.02
C GLY A 15 -62.36 -1.72 19.27
N PRO A 16 -62.98 -1.03 18.29
CA PRO A 16 -64.08 -1.59 17.51
C PRO A 16 -63.64 -2.90 16.83
N LYS A 17 -64.41 -3.99 17.03
CA LYS A 17 -64.09 -5.33 16.50
C LYS A 17 -64.08 -5.40 14.96
N ASN A 18 -64.67 -4.42 14.29
CA ASN A 18 -64.79 -4.32 12.83
C ASN A 18 -64.38 -2.93 12.32
N PHE A 19 -63.47 -2.91 11.34
CA PHE A 19 -63.06 -1.70 10.61
C PHE A 19 -63.52 -1.83 9.15
N PRO A 20 -64.69 -1.30 8.77
CA PRO A 20 -65.13 -1.31 7.38
C PRO A 20 -64.28 -0.36 6.53
N CYS A 21 -64.11 -0.71 5.26
CA CYS A 21 -63.49 0.15 4.26
C CYS A 21 -64.41 1.35 3.97
N VAL A 22 -63.94 2.59 4.10
CA VAL A 22 -64.78 3.78 3.89
C VAL A 22 -65.39 3.85 2.48
N LEU A 23 -64.73 3.25 1.47
CA LEU A 23 -65.19 3.33 0.08
C LEU A 23 -66.14 2.18 -0.34
N CYS A 24 -66.00 0.97 0.22
CA CYS A 24 -66.79 -0.18 -0.23
C CYS A 24 -67.48 -0.96 0.90
N ASN A 25 -67.41 -0.43 2.12
CA ASN A 25 -67.96 -0.97 3.35
C ASN A 25 -67.53 -2.41 3.72
N LYS A 26 -66.59 -3.01 2.96
CA LYS A 26 -66.05 -4.35 3.23
C LYS A 26 -65.16 -4.35 4.47
N ARG A 27 -65.26 -5.40 5.28
CA ARG A 27 -64.41 -5.62 6.46
C ARG A 27 -62.93 -5.67 6.07
N THR A 28 -62.10 -4.82 6.68
CA THR A 28 -60.65 -4.82 6.45
C THR A 28 -59.91 -5.81 7.34
N LYS A 29 -58.96 -6.55 6.75
CA LYS A 29 -58.05 -7.44 7.48
C LYS A 29 -57.07 -6.62 8.32
N PRO A 30 -56.57 -7.10 9.48
CA PRO A 30 -55.65 -6.33 10.34
C PRO A 30 -54.44 -5.72 9.61
N ARG A 31 -53.84 -6.46 8.67
CA ARG A 31 -52.72 -6.01 7.83
C ARG A 31 -53.02 -4.84 6.87
N GLU A 32 -54.31 -4.55 6.64
CA GLU A 32 -54.81 -3.51 5.73
C GLU A 32 -55.22 -2.24 6.49
N ARG A 33 -55.22 -2.26 7.84
CA ARG A 33 -55.61 -1.15 8.71
C ARG A 33 -54.47 -0.14 8.83
N ARG A 34 -54.17 0.57 7.74
CA ARG A 34 -53.20 1.67 7.69
C ARG A 34 -53.92 3.01 7.63
N LYS A 35 -53.37 4.05 8.26
CA LYS A 35 -53.91 5.42 8.17
C LYS A 35 -54.08 5.84 6.71
N ILE A 36 -55.20 6.49 6.40
CA ILE A 36 -55.47 7.09 5.08
C ILE A 36 -54.72 8.42 5.01
N SER A 37 -53.81 8.56 4.05
CA SER A 37 -52.99 9.75 3.83
C SER A 37 -53.82 10.95 3.37
N LYS A 38 -53.31 12.18 3.56
CA LYS A 38 -53.99 13.41 3.11
C LYS A 38 -54.31 13.40 1.60
N ARG A 39 -53.45 12.79 0.77
CA ARG A 39 -53.66 12.68 -0.69
C ARG A 39 -54.80 11.70 -1.02
N GLU A 40 -54.83 10.56 -0.34
CA GLU A 40 -55.93 9.59 -0.48
C GLU A 40 -57.28 10.19 -0.02
N LYS A 41 -57.31 10.99 1.05
CA LYS A 41 -58.53 11.71 1.50
C LYS A 41 -59.07 12.66 0.42
N ARG A 42 -58.19 13.46 -0.21
CA ARG A 42 -58.58 14.37 -1.31
C ARG A 42 -59.09 13.60 -2.53
N PHE A 43 -58.46 12.48 -2.88
CA PHE A 43 -58.91 11.63 -3.98
C PHE A 43 -60.30 11.02 -3.71
N LEU A 44 -60.52 10.49 -2.50
CA LEU A 44 -61.81 9.94 -2.10
C LEU A 44 -62.92 10.99 -2.12
N GLN A 45 -62.64 12.21 -1.65
CA GLN A 45 -63.56 13.34 -1.74
C GLN A 45 -63.88 13.72 -3.19
N LYS A 46 -62.85 13.85 -4.04
CA LYS A 46 -62.98 14.36 -5.41
C LYS A 46 -63.63 13.34 -6.36
N GLN A 47 -63.34 12.05 -6.20
CA GLN A 47 -63.75 11.01 -7.16
C GLN A 47 -64.95 10.19 -6.69
N PHE A 48 -65.20 10.13 -5.38
CA PHE A 48 -66.25 9.30 -4.81
C PHE A 48 -67.15 10.05 -3.83
N LEU A 49 -66.93 11.36 -3.60
CA LEU A 49 -67.68 12.20 -2.65
C LEU A 49 -67.67 11.64 -1.21
N VAL A 50 -66.61 10.90 -0.85
CA VAL A 50 -66.47 10.26 0.46
C VAL A 50 -65.58 11.10 1.38
N THR A 51 -66.15 11.61 2.49
CA THR A 51 -65.43 12.35 3.53
C THR A 51 -64.92 11.42 4.63
N VAL A 52 -63.60 11.36 4.82
CA VAL A 52 -62.96 10.59 5.91
C VAL A 52 -62.96 11.42 7.19
N LYS A 53 -63.85 11.09 8.14
CA LYS A 53 -64.13 11.89 9.36
C LYS A 53 -63.29 11.45 10.56
N HIS A 54 -62.93 10.17 10.69
CA HIS A 54 -62.23 9.66 11.87
C HIS A 54 -60.80 9.19 11.57
N GLU A 55 -59.89 9.27 12.54
CA GLU A 55 -58.50 8.78 12.37
C GLU A 55 -58.41 7.26 12.18
N ASN A 56 -59.44 6.54 12.62
CA ASN A 56 -59.55 5.09 12.57
C ASN A 56 -60.17 4.57 11.27
N ASP A 57 -60.53 5.46 10.35
CA ASP A 57 -61.07 5.11 9.05
C ASP A 57 -60.03 4.39 8.19
N THR A 58 -60.43 3.28 7.56
CA THR A 58 -59.52 2.42 6.81
C THR A 58 -59.97 2.24 5.36
N LEU A 59 -59.01 2.03 4.46
CA LEU A 59 -59.27 1.75 3.05
C LEU A 59 -58.68 0.38 2.70
N CYS A 60 -59.50 -0.53 2.16
CA CYS A 60 -58.98 -1.84 1.74
C CYS A 60 -58.03 -1.72 0.54
N ASN A 61 -57.13 -2.70 0.38
CA ASN A 61 -56.11 -2.66 -0.68
C ASN A 61 -56.72 -2.51 -2.09
N LYS A 62 -57.86 -3.16 -2.36
CA LYS A 62 -58.54 -3.06 -3.66
C LYS A 62 -59.01 -1.62 -3.96
N CYS A 63 -59.51 -0.91 -2.96
CA CYS A 63 -59.90 0.49 -3.09
C CYS A 63 -58.68 1.42 -3.15
N ARG A 64 -57.60 1.09 -2.45
CA ARG A 64 -56.33 1.84 -2.51
C ARG A 64 -55.64 1.75 -3.88
N HIS A 65 -55.77 0.62 -4.58
CA HIS A 65 -55.30 0.50 -5.96
C HIS A 65 -56.01 1.45 -6.94
N LYS A 66 -57.28 1.84 -6.69
CA LYS A 66 -57.97 2.83 -7.53
C LYS A 66 -57.29 4.21 -7.45
N TYR A 67 -56.77 4.59 -6.28
CA TYR A 67 -55.98 5.80 -6.11
C TYR A 67 -54.68 5.74 -6.93
N TYR A 68 -53.87 4.69 -6.73
CA TYR A 68 -52.59 4.56 -7.44
C TYR A 68 -52.73 4.42 -8.96
N ALA A 69 -53.82 3.81 -9.44
CA ALA A 69 -54.12 3.75 -10.86
C ALA A 69 -54.49 5.13 -11.44
N SER A 70 -55.11 6.01 -10.65
CA SER A 70 -55.41 7.38 -11.07
C SER A 70 -54.17 8.27 -11.09
N GLU A 71 -53.26 8.13 -10.13
CA GLU A 71 -51.99 8.87 -10.09
C GLU A 71 -51.11 8.55 -11.32
N LYS A 72 -51.12 7.30 -11.78
CA LYS A 72 -50.41 6.87 -12.99
C LYS A 72 -50.97 7.44 -14.29
N LYS A 73 -52.24 7.87 -14.34
CA LYS A 73 -52.86 8.46 -15.54
C LYS A 73 -52.60 9.96 -15.67
N THR A 74 -52.19 10.64 -14.59
CA THR A 74 -51.89 12.08 -14.58
C THR A 74 -50.45 12.43 -14.96
N ILE A 75 -49.60 11.44 -15.25
CA ILE A 75 -48.22 11.66 -15.69
C ILE A 75 -48.13 11.22 -17.16
N ASN A 76 -48.42 12.15 -18.09
CA ASN A 76 -48.05 12.00 -19.49
C ASN A 76 -46.71 12.72 -19.77
N PRO A 77 -45.80 12.11 -20.54
CA PRO A 77 -44.54 12.73 -20.97
C PRO A 77 -44.72 13.49 -22.31
N SER A 78 -43.92 14.55 -22.52
CA SER A 78 -43.72 15.27 -23.80
C SER A 78 -42.43 16.12 -23.72
N PRO A 79 -41.85 16.65 -24.82
CA PRO A 79 -41.80 16.18 -26.23
C PRO A 79 -40.40 16.35 -26.94
N GLU A 80 -40.36 16.06 -28.25
CA GLU A 80 -39.37 16.42 -29.33
C GLU A 80 -38.22 15.43 -29.64
N MET A 81 -38.15 14.75 -30.81
CA MET A 81 -37.98 15.14 -32.26
C MET A 81 -36.48 15.09 -32.66
N GLU A 82 -35.98 14.51 -33.77
CA GLU A 82 -36.41 14.27 -35.18
C GLU A 82 -35.61 13.06 -35.79
N ASN A 83 -36.25 12.11 -36.51
CA ASN A 83 -36.30 11.89 -37.98
C ASN A 83 -34.98 11.42 -38.66
N ASP A 84 -34.92 10.47 -39.62
CA ASP A 84 -35.87 10.15 -40.70
C ASP A 84 -35.59 8.80 -41.44
N ASN A 85 -36.68 8.21 -42.00
CA ASN A 85 -36.83 7.44 -43.27
C ASN A 85 -36.10 6.09 -43.49
N CYS A 86 -36.63 5.03 -44.15
CA CYS A 86 -37.84 4.77 -44.96
C CYS A 86 -38.01 3.24 -45.13
N PHE A 87 -39.24 2.70 -45.07
CA PHE A 87 -39.74 1.63 -45.98
C PHE A 87 -41.29 1.59 -45.90
N PRO A 88 -42.02 1.50 -47.03
CA PRO A 88 -43.48 1.62 -47.07
C PRO A 88 -44.17 0.33 -46.63
N THR A 89 -45.17 0.44 -45.76
CA THR A 89 -46.04 -0.69 -45.38
C THR A 89 -47.25 -0.77 -46.33
N PRO A 90 -47.55 -1.94 -46.92
CA PRO A 90 -48.78 -2.13 -47.70
C PRO A 90 -50.00 -2.14 -46.77
N LYS A 91 -51.12 -1.55 -47.24
CA LYS A 91 -52.44 -1.60 -46.60
C LYS A 91 -52.82 -3.05 -46.29
N ARG A 92 -52.90 -3.39 -45.00
CA ARG A 92 -53.22 -4.75 -44.53
C ARG A 92 -54.73 -4.99 -44.61
N ARG A 93 -55.15 -5.87 -45.54
CA ARG A 93 -56.43 -6.57 -45.46
C ARG A 93 -56.51 -7.32 -44.12
N ARG A 94 -57.67 -7.26 -43.47
CA ARG A 94 -57.98 -8.03 -42.26
C ARG A 94 -57.94 -9.52 -42.60
N SER A 95 -56.87 -10.21 -42.19
CA SER A 95 -56.85 -11.67 -42.02
C SER A 95 -56.71 -11.97 -40.53
N SER A 96 -57.79 -12.47 -39.93
CA SER A 96 -57.82 -13.07 -38.61
C SER A 96 -57.03 -14.38 -38.62
N ALA A 97 -55.75 -14.30 -38.25
CA ALA A 97 -54.98 -15.43 -37.76
C ALA A 97 -54.05 -14.90 -36.67
N LEU A 98 -54.39 -15.14 -35.41
CA LEU A 98 -53.44 -15.00 -34.31
C LEU A 98 -52.35 -16.04 -34.54
N LEU A 99 -51.21 -15.62 -35.09
CA LEU A 99 -50.02 -16.47 -35.22
C LEU A 99 -49.56 -16.86 -33.81
N SER A 100 -49.96 -18.05 -33.34
CA SER A 100 -49.40 -18.65 -32.14
C SER A 100 -47.91 -18.85 -32.36
N SER A 101 -47.06 -18.43 -31.41
CA SER A 101 -45.62 -18.67 -31.51
C SER A 101 -45.37 -20.18 -31.72
N PRO A 102 -44.53 -20.58 -32.68
CA PRO A 102 -44.26 -22.00 -32.91
C PRO A 102 -43.71 -22.65 -31.63
N PRO A 103 -43.99 -23.94 -31.39
CA PRO A 103 -43.57 -24.63 -30.17
C PRO A 103 -42.05 -24.62 -29.96
N SER A 104 -41.27 -24.51 -31.05
CA SER A 104 -39.85 -24.22 -31.02
C SER A 104 -39.44 -23.33 -32.20
N VAL A 105 -38.38 -22.55 -32.02
CA VAL A 105 -37.77 -21.68 -33.02
C VAL A 105 -36.40 -22.23 -33.35
N SER A 106 -36.08 -22.32 -34.65
CA SER A 106 -34.73 -22.66 -35.10
C SER A 106 -33.84 -21.42 -35.01
N LEU A 107 -32.74 -21.51 -34.27
CA LEU A 107 -31.72 -20.48 -34.17
C LEU A 107 -30.41 -20.99 -34.77
N SER A 108 -29.66 -20.11 -35.42
CA SER A 108 -28.31 -20.36 -35.97
C SER A 108 -27.24 -20.42 -34.87
N ILE A 109 -27.59 -21.00 -33.73
CA ILE A 109 -26.68 -21.24 -32.60
C ILE A 109 -26.45 -22.76 -32.54
N PRO A 110 -25.19 -23.22 -32.57
CA PRO A 110 -24.91 -24.65 -32.54
C PRO A 110 -25.47 -25.34 -31.29
N SER A 111 -25.94 -26.59 -31.42
CA SER A 111 -26.36 -27.38 -30.25
C SER A 111 -25.88 -28.82 -30.26
N THR A 112 -25.73 -29.40 -29.07
CA THR A 112 -25.33 -30.80 -28.93
C THR A 112 -26.51 -31.74 -29.13
N SER A 113 -26.22 -32.98 -29.54
CA SER A 113 -27.23 -34.03 -29.64
C SER A 113 -27.79 -34.38 -28.25
N ARG A 114 -29.13 -34.40 -28.13
CA ARG A 114 -29.80 -34.85 -26.90
C ARG A 114 -29.79 -36.39 -26.84
N SER A 115 -28.97 -36.94 -25.96
CA SER A 115 -28.93 -38.38 -25.67
C SER A 115 -29.23 -38.64 -24.20
N HIS A 116 -30.14 -39.56 -23.95
CA HIS A 116 -30.53 -40.00 -22.60
C HIS A 116 -29.86 -41.33 -22.20
N SER A 117 -29.41 -42.13 -23.15
CA SER A 117 -28.79 -43.45 -22.94
C SER A 117 -27.25 -43.39 -22.94
N ASN A 118 -26.67 -42.46 -23.69
CA ASN A 118 -25.22 -42.33 -23.89
C ASN A 118 -24.71 -40.95 -23.47
N CYS A 119 -23.47 -40.88 -22.97
CA CYS A 119 -22.78 -39.62 -22.73
C CYS A 119 -22.67 -38.81 -24.03
N PHE A 120 -23.10 -37.54 -24.05
CA PHE A 120 -23.07 -36.76 -25.28
C PHE A 120 -21.63 -36.44 -25.78
N LEU A 121 -20.64 -36.49 -24.88
CA LEU A 121 -19.21 -36.24 -25.13
C LEU A 121 -18.50 -37.50 -25.65
N CYS A 122 -18.28 -38.49 -24.78
CA CYS A 122 -17.49 -39.69 -25.10
C CYS A 122 -18.31 -40.86 -25.67
N LYS A 123 -19.63 -40.67 -25.89
CA LYS A 123 -20.57 -41.66 -26.43
C LYS A 123 -20.69 -42.98 -25.65
N ARG A 124 -20.02 -43.11 -24.50
CA ARG A 124 -20.13 -44.30 -23.64
C ARG A 124 -21.57 -44.47 -23.11
N PRO A 125 -22.21 -45.62 -23.33
CA PRO A 125 -23.44 -45.98 -22.64
C PRO A 125 -23.11 -46.21 -21.16
N GLY A 126 -24.02 -45.88 -20.25
CA GLY A 126 -23.73 -46.13 -18.84
C GLY A 126 -24.93 -46.07 -17.91
N PRO A 127 -24.99 -46.93 -16.89
CA PRO A 127 -26.01 -46.86 -15.85
C PRO A 127 -25.83 -45.65 -14.90
N LYS A 128 -24.65 -45.01 -14.91
CA LYS A 128 -24.27 -43.89 -14.00
C LYS A 128 -24.06 -42.55 -14.72
N LEU A 129 -24.85 -42.25 -15.75
CA LEU A 129 -24.80 -40.94 -16.41
C LEU A 129 -25.53 -39.87 -15.59
N ILE A 130 -24.86 -38.75 -15.34
CA ILE A 130 -25.46 -37.59 -14.67
C ILE A 130 -26.07 -36.63 -15.69
N VAL A 131 -27.13 -35.93 -15.27
CA VAL A 131 -27.67 -34.81 -16.05
C VAL A 131 -26.67 -33.66 -15.97
N VAL A 132 -26.35 -33.07 -17.12
CA VAL A 132 -25.42 -31.95 -17.17
C VAL A 132 -26.00 -30.77 -16.36
N PRO A 133 -25.28 -30.27 -15.34
CA PRO A 133 -25.73 -29.16 -14.50
C PRO A 133 -26.09 -27.91 -15.32
N ALA A 134 -27.09 -27.14 -14.85
CA ALA A 134 -27.50 -25.92 -15.53
C ALA A 134 -26.38 -24.86 -15.62
N SER A 135 -25.52 -24.81 -14.60
CA SER A 135 -24.29 -24.00 -14.57
C SER A 135 -23.34 -24.36 -15.70
N ALA A 136 -22.98 -25.64 -15.83
CA ALA A 136 -22.11 -26.15 -16.89
C ALA A 136 -22.69 -25.87 -18.30
N ARG A 137 -23.99 -26.12 -18.51
CA ARG A 137 -24.66 -25.84 -19.80
C ARG A 137 -24.62 -24.36 -20.17
N PHE A 138 -24.86 -23.48 -19.19
CA PHE A 138 -24.83 -22.04 -19.40
C PHE A 138 -23.39 -21.54 -19.66
N GLN A 139 -22.39 -22.10 -18.97
CA GLN A 139 -20.98 -21.73 -19.16
C GLN A 139 -20.47 -22.09 -20.57
N VAL A 140 -20.87 -23.24 -21.11
CA VAL A 140 -20.55 -23.65 -22.48
C VAL A 140 -21.17 -22.71 -23.50
N PHE A 141 -22.42 -22.30 -23.30
CA PHE A 141 -23.07 -21.30 -24.16
C PHE A 141 -22.29 -19.98 -24.18
N LEU A 142 -21.81 -19.52 -23.02
CA LEU A 142 -21.10 -18.24 -22.92
C LEU A 142 -19.71 -18.24 -23.56
N LYS A 143 -18.94 -19.33 -23.42
CA LYS A 143 -17.55 -19.37 -23.92
C LYS A 143 -17.42 -19.95 -25.32
N CYS A 144 -18.33 -20.85 -25.72
CA CYS A 144 -18.23 -21.58 -26.99
C CYS A 144 -19.39 -21.32 -27.93
N GLU A 145 -20.39 -20.53 -27.52
CA GLU A 145 -21.61 -20.30 -28.31
C GLU A 145 -22.40 -21.58 -28.64
N ILE A 146 -22.23 -22.64 -27.81
CA ILE A 146 -22.90 -23.93 -28.00
C ILE A 146 -23.99 -24.13 -26.96
N ILE A 147 -25.19 -24.50 -27.41
CA ILE A 147 -26.29 -24.87 -26.54
C ILE A 147 -26.24 -26.36 -26.22
N ILE A 148 -26.19 -26.68 -24.93
CA ILE A 148 -26.43 -28.03 -24.44
C ILE A 148 -27.90 -28.13 -24.00
N PRO A 149 -28.73 -28.96 -24.66
CA PRO A 149 -30.14 -29.11 -24.30
C PRO A 149 -30.33 -29.54 -22.84
N ALA A 150 -31.40 -29.07 -22.21
CA ALA A 150 -31.77 -29.52 -20.87
C ALA A 150 -32.03 -31.04 -20.87
N GLY A 151 -31.54 -31.72 -19.83
CA GLY A 151 -31.64 -33.18 -19.71
C GLY A 151 -30.58 -33.97 -20.49
N SER A 152 -29.66 -33.30 -21.19
CA SER A 152 -28.46 -33.96 -21.75
C SER A 152 -27.66 -34.63 -20.65
N ARG A 153 -27.11 -35.82 -20.93
CA ARG A 153 -26.38 -36.62 -19.95
C ARG A 153 -24.91 -36.79 -20.31
N CYS A 154 -24.04 -36.79 -19.30
CA CYS A 154 -22.61 -37.01 -19.45
C CYS A 154 -22.05 -37.92 -18.34
N CYS A 155 -20.83 -38.43 -18.55
CA CYS A 155 -20.12 -39.19 -17.51
C CYS A 155 -19.71 -38.26 -16.36
N PRO A 156 -19.82 -38.71 -15.09
CA PRO A 156 -19.43 -37.91 -13.92
C PRO A 156 -18.01 -37.35 -14.00
N ASN A 157 -17.06 -38.12 -14.55
CA ASN A 157 -15.65 -37.73 -14.63
C ASN A 157 -15.38 -36.48 -15.48
N HIS A 158 -16.32 -36.04 -16.32
CA HIS A 158 -16.19 -34.82 -17.12
C HIS A 158 -16.58 -33.55 -16.36
N VAL A 159 -17.27 -33.68 -15.23
CA VAL A 159 -17.77 -32.57 -14.44
C VAL A 159 -17.01 -32.52 -13.12
N ASP A 160 -16.53 -31.34 -12.76
CA ASP A 160 -15.92 -31.06 -11.46
C ASP A 160 -16.55 -29.78 -10.89
N ASP A 161 -16.94 -29.81 -9.62
CA ASP A 161 -17.68 -28.75 -8.92
C ASP A 161 -18.86 -28.14 -9.72
N GLY A 162 -19.59 -28.98 -10.47
CA GLY A 162 -20.74 -28.54 -11.27
C GLY A 162 -20.41 -27.82 -12.59
N TYR A 163 -19.14 -27.84 -13.03
CA TYR A 163 -18.63 -27.30 -14.30
C TYR A 163 -17.87 -28.36 -15.10
N PHE A 164 -17.67 -28.15 -16.41
CA PHE A 164 -16.84 -29.06 -17.22
C PHE A 164 -15.35 -28.81 -17.01
N LYS A 165 -14.56 -29.89 -16.92
CA LYS A 165 -13.08 -29.81 -16.91
C LYS A 165 -12.55 -29.18 -18.20
N ALA A 166 -11.40 -28.51 -18.13
CA ALA A 166 -10.85 -27.68 -19.21
C ALA A 166 -10.55 -28.45 -20.52
N ASP A 167 -10.23 -29.73 -20.42
CA ASP A 167 -9.95 -30.66 -21.52
C ASP A 167 -11.19 -31.10 -22.31
N VAL A 168 -12.40 -30.88 -21.75
CA VAL A 168 -13.66 -31.34 -22.32
C VAL A 168 -14.21 -30.39 -23.39
N TRP A 169 -13.82 -29.12 -23.36
CA TRP A 169 -14.44 -28.05 -24.15
C TRP A 169 -14.24 -28.24 -25.67
N SER A 170 -13.06 -28.72 -26.08
CA SER A 170 -12.72 -29.02 -27.48
C SER A 170 -13.38 -30.31 -28.02
N GLN A 171 -13.95 -31.13 -27.14
CA GLN A 171 -14.56 -32.42 -27.50
C GLN A 171 -16.08 -32.30 -27.74
N ILE A 172 -16.66 -31.11 -27.53
CA ILE A 172 -18.09 -30.87 -27.68
C ILE A 172 -18.44 -30.80 -29.17
N LYS A 173 -19.01 -31.89 -29.69
CA LYS A 173 -19.55 -31.93 -31.06
C LYS A 173 -20.97 -31.36 -31.09
N ALA A 174 -21.19 -30.35 -31.94
CA ALA A 174 -22.47 -29.65 -32.07
C ALA A 174 -22.97 -29.63 -33.54
N SER A 175 -24.28 -29.69 -33.73
CA SER A 175 -24.94 -29.40 -35.02
C SER A 175 -25.03 -27.89 -35.25
N LYS A 176 -25.10 -27.44 -36.50
CA LYS A 176 -25.09 -26.01 -36.87
C LYS A 176 -26.25 -25.19 -36.27
N ASN A 177 -27.41 -25.81 -36.09
CA ASN A 177 -28.62 -25.13 -35.61
C ASN A 177 -29.12 -25.71 -34.28
N SER A 178 -29.94 -24.93 -33.58
CA SER A 178 -30.63 -25.32 -32.35
C SER A 178 -32.13 -25.04 -32.44
N LEU A 179 -32.94 -25.94 -31.87
CA LEU A 179 -34.38 -25.75 -31.74
C LEU A 179 -34.70 -25.39 -30.28
N LEU A 180 -35.12 -24.15 -30.04
CA LEU A 180 -35.43 -23.67 -28.70
C LEU A 180 -36.90 -23.31 -28.55
N ASN A 181 -37.50 -23.75 -27.45
CA ASN A 181 -38.85 -23.32 -27.08
C ASN A 181 -38.83 -21.98 -26.31
N ARG A 182 -40.01 -21.39 -26.16
CA ARG A 182 -40.22 -20.13 -25.43
C ARG A 182 -39.59 -20.13 -24.04
N SER A 183 -39.69 -21.24 -23.31
CA SER A 183 -39.19 -21.39 -21.94
C SER A 183 -37.66 -21.34 -21.90
N SER A 184 -37.00 -22.04 -22.83
CA SER A 184 -35.54 -22.06 -22.97
C SER A 184 -34.98 -20.70 -23.34
N ILE A 185 -35.63 -20.00 -24.28
CA ILE A 185 -35.23 -18.64 -24.68
C ILE A 185 -35.38 -17.68 -23.49
N LEU A 186 -36.51 -17.74 -22.78
CA LEU A 186 -36.73 -16.88 -21.61
C LEU A 186 -35.75 -17.15 -20.47
N ASP A 187 -35.44 -18.41 -20.19
CA ASP A 187 -34.43 -18.80 -19.20
C ASP A 187 -33.05 -18.27 -19.60
N LEU A 188 -32.66 -18.43 -20.88
CA LEU A 188 -31.39 -17.94 -21.40
C LEU A 188 -31.26 -16.42 -21.27
N VAL A 189 -32.29 -15.66 -21.70
CA VAL A 189 -32.31 -14.19 -21.59
C VAL A 189 -32.28 -13.74 -20.14
N LYS A 190 -33.01 -14.41 -19.23
CA LYS A 190 -32.96 -14.11 -17.80
C LYS A 190 -31.59 -14.36 -17.20
N ARG A 191 -30.94 -15.49 -17.55
CA ARG A 191 -29.58 -15.82 -17.08
C ARG A 191 -28.54 -14.85 -17.65
N LEU A 192 -28.64 -14.49 -18.93
CA LEU A 192 -27.80 -13.47 -19.56
C LEU A 192 -27.95 -12.11 -18.88
N ARG A 193 -29.18 -11.69 -18.57
CA ARG A 193 -29.43 -10.47 -17.82
C ARG A 193 -28.83 -10.52 -16.41
N VAL A 194 -29.00 -11.61 -15.68
CA VAL A 194 -28.41 -11.77 -14.34
C VAL A 194 -26.89 -11.71 -14.43
N MET A 195 -26.29 -12.39 -15.40
CA MET A 195 -24.83 -12.36 -15.59
C MET A 195 -24.32 -10.98 -16.03
N ALA A 196 -25.02 -10.29 -16.94
CA ALA A 196 -24.67 -8.93 -17.35
C ALA A 196 -24.77 -7.94 -16.17
N LEU A 197 -25.71 -8.15 -15.25
CA LEU A 197 -25.80 -7.38 -14.00
C LEU A 197 -24.69 -7.74 -13.01
N GLN A 198 -24.24 -9.00 -12.99
CA GLN A 198 -23.16 -9.49 -12.12
C GLN A 198 -21.76 -9.13 -12.62
N ASN A 199 -21.52 -9.05 -13.94
CA ASN A 199 -20.26 -8.63 -14.58
C ASN A 199 -19.99 -7.11 -14.47
N SER A 200 -20.44 -6.49 -13.39
CA SER A 200 -20.37 -5.04 -13.19
C SER A 200 -19.17 -4.58 -12.33
N SER A 201 -18.40 -5.49 -11.73
CA SER A 201 -17.09 -5.19 -11.13
C SER A 201 -15.97 -5.91 -11.89
N ARG A 202 -14.97 -5.16 -12.40
CA ARG A 202 -13.79 -5.74 -13.08
C ARG A 202 -12.90 -6.56 -12.13
N ILE A 203 -13.05 -6.36 -10.82
CA ILE A 203 -12.28 -7.05 -9.77
C ILE A 203 -13.26 -7.78 -8.87
N ASP A 204 -13.15 -9.11 -8.85
CA ASP A 204 -13.96 -10.00 -8.03
C ASP A 204 -13.05 -10.85 -7.14
N PHE A 205 -13.21 -10.69 -5.82
CA PHE A 205 -12.48 -11.48 -4.82
C PHE A 205 -13.24 -12.73 -4.38
N GLU A 206 -14.48 -12.95 -4.82
CA GLU A 206 -15.29 -14.11 -4.42
C GLU A 206 -14.81 -15.40 -5.10
N SER A 207 -14.57 -15.34 -6.40
CA SER A 207 -14.06 -16.49 -7.15
C SER A 207 -12.57 -16.70 -6.91
N SER A 208 -12.21 -17.89 -6.45
CA SER A 208 -10.81 -18.30 -6.32
C SER A 208 -10.10 -18.44 -7.65
N THR A 209 -10.80 -18.46 -8.79
CA THR A 209 -10.18 -18.64 -10.12
C THR A 209 -10.02 -17.35 -10.91
N ASN A 210 -10.62 -16.24 -10.46
CA ASN A 210 -10.68 -15.00 -11.25
C ASN A 210 -9.42 -14.13 -11.13
N LEU A 211 -8.66 -14.26 -10.03
CA LEU A 211 -7.46 -13.48 -9.76
C LEU A 211 -6.26 -14.41 -9.53
N SER A 212 -5.16 -14.12 -10.22
CA SER A 212 -3.86 -14.77 -10.00
C SER A 212 -3.23 -14.30 -8.70
N ASP A 213 -2.21 -15.01 -8.21
CA ASP A 213 -1.46 -14.58 -7.03
C ASP A 213 -0.78 -13.20 -7.24
N SER A 214 -0.29 -12.94 -8.46
CA SER A 214 0.23 -11.63 -8.85
C SER A 214 -0.83 -10.53 -8.72
N ASP A 215 -2.08 -10.80 -9.10
CA ASP A 215 -3.18 -9.86 -8.93
C ASP A 215 -3.45 -9.60 -7.44
N TYR A 216 -3.46 -10.63 -6.60
CA TYR A 216 -3.58 -10.46 -5.15
C TYR A 216 -2.46 -9.59 -4.59
N TRP A 217 -1.21 -9.82 -4.99
CA TRP A 217 -0.08 -9.01 -4.56
C TRP A 217 -0.18 -7.55 -5.03
N ASN A 218 -0.47 -7.33 -6.31
CA ASN A 218 -0.55 -6.01 -6.92
C ASN A 218 -1.71 -5.18 -6.35
N LEU A 219 -2.87 -5.81 -6.16
CA LEU A 219 -4.06 -5.16 -5.64
C LEU A 219 -3.97 -5.02 -4.12
N THR A 220 -3.72 -6.09 -3.38
CA THR A 220 -3.90 -6.12 -1.92
C THR A 220 -2.61 -6.00 -1.13
N GLY A 221 -1.45 -6.20 -1.75
CA GLY A 221 -0.14 -6.17 -1.09
C GLY A 221 0.24 -7.47 -0.36
N VAL A 222 -0.56 -8.53 -0.49
CA VAL A 222 -0.33 -9.86 0.11
C VAL A 222 -0.60 -10.95 -0.92
N SER A 223 -0.03 -12.14 -0.73
CA SER A 223 -0.33 -13.31 -1.56
C SER A 223 -1.79 -13.76 -1.35
N LYS A 224 -2.28 -14.63 -2.23
CA LYS A 224 -3.61 -15.21 -2.15
C LYS A 224 -3.79 -16.05 -0.89
N GLU A 225 -2.78 -16.81 -0.47
CA GLU A 225 -2.78 -17.60 0.77
C GLU A 225 -2.87 -16.67 1.98
N ALA A 226 -2.03 -15.65 2.04
CA ALA A 226 -2.06 -14.64 3.10
C ALA A 226 -3.40 -13.89 3.16
N PHE A 227 -3.98 -13.59 2.00
CA PHE A 227 -5.32 -13.01 1.91
C PHE A 227 -6.40 -13.94 2.49
N ASN A 228 -6.32 -15.24 2.21
CA ASN A 228 -7.25 -16.23 2.76
C ASN A 228 -7.13 -16.33 4.28
N GLU A 229 -5.91 -16.35 4.81
CA GLU A 229 -5.67 -16.38 6.26
C GLU A 229 -6.20 -15.11 6.94
N LEU A 230 -5.92 -13.92 6.37
CA LEU A 230 -6.49 -12.66 6.84
C LEU A 230 -8.02 -12.70 6.82
N CYS A 231 -8.62 -13.24 5.76
CA CYS A 231 -10.07 -13.38 5.66
C CYS A 231 -10.63 -14.32 6.74
N GLY A 232 -9.91 -15.41 7.06
CA GLY A 232 -10.25 -16.33 8.14
C GLY A 232 -10.14 -15.71 9.53
N SER A 233 -9.28 -14.70 9.71
CA SER A 233 -9.14 -14.00 11.00
C SER A 233 -10.29 -13.03 11.32
N LEU A 234 -11.18 -12.72 10.36
CA LEU A 234 -12.27 -11.77 10.54
C LEU A 234 -13.44 -12.39 11.32
N LYS A 235 -13.77 -11.86 12.50
CA LYS A 235 -14.83 -12.40 13.38
C LYS A 235 -16.17 -11.65 13.30
N ASP A 236 -16.16 -10.35 12.97
CA ASP A 236 -17.35 -9.47 13.07
C ASP A 236 -17.75 -8.76 11.76
N VAL A 237 -17.23 -9.23 10.62
CA VAL A 237 -17.58 -8.68 9.32
C VAL A 237 -18.74 -9.48 8.74
N ARG A 238 -19.91 -8.84 8.62
CA ARG A 238 -21.12 -9.46 8.07
C ARG A 238 -21.18 -9.33 6.55
N ASN A 239 -21.58 -10.41 5.90
CA ASN A 239 -22.02 -10.41 4.51
C ASN A 239 -23.26 -9.52 4.35
N THR A 240 -23.35 -8.82 3.23
CA THR A 240 -24.50 -8.02 2.84
C THR A 240 -24.90 -8.37 1.40
N PRO A 241 -26.09 -8.00 0.92
CA PRO A 241 -26.49 -8.27 -0.47
C PRO A 241 -25.56 -7.68 -1.54
N VAL A 242 -24.72 -6.70 -1.18
CA VAL A 242 -23.88 -5.95 -2.12
C VAL A 242 -22.38 -6.26 -1.95
N ARG A 243 -21.98 -6.89 -0.84
CA ARG A 243 -20.59 -7.24 -0.57
C ARG A 243 -20.50 -8.39 0.42
N SER A 244 -19.57 -9.30 0.18
CA SER A 244 -19.18 -10.32 1.15
C SER A 244 -18.11 -9.79 2.13
N THR A 245 -17.78 -10.57 3.14
CA THR A 245 -16.61 -10.38 4.01
C THR A 245 -15.30 -10.37 3.21
N ARG A 246 -15.17 -11.27 2.24
CA ARG A 246 -13.99 -11.44 1.40
C ARG A 246 -13.77 -10.23 0.50
N THR A 247 -14.81 -9.79 -0.21
CA THR A 247 -14.80 -8.54 -0.97
C THR A 247 -14.51 -7.33 -0.07
N SER A 248 -15.01 -7.32 1.16
CA SER A 248 -14.75 -6.22 2.11
C SER A 248 -13.28 -6.12 2.49
N LEU A 249 -12.63 -7.26 2.74
CA LEU A 249 -11.19 -7.33 2.96
C LEU A 249 -10.42 -6.86 1.71
N GLY A 250 -10.83 -7.32 0.54
CA GLY A 250 -10.28 -6.89 -0.75
C GLY A 250 -10.32 -5.37 -0.92
N ILE A 251 -11.47 -4.74 -0.66
CA ILE A 251 -11.62 -3.28 -0.69
C ILE A 251 -10.67 -2.59 0.30
N PHE A 252 -10.59 -3.10 1.53
CA PHE A 252 -9.76 -2.53 2.59
C PHE A 252 -8.28 -2.57 2.22
N LEU A 253 -7.77 -3.74 1.83
CA LEU A 253 -6.36 -3.92 1.46
C LEU A 253 -6.03 -3.19 0.15
N PHE A 254 -6.92 -3.23 -0.85
CA PHE A 254 -6.75 -2.48 -2.09
C PHE A 254 -6.66 -0.99 -1.83
N LYS A 255 -7.46 -0.45 -0.89
CA LYS A 255 -7.32 0.94 -0.46
C LYS A 255 -5.98 1.22 0.19
N LEU A 256 -5.53 0.40 1.14
CA LEU A 256 -4.25 0.62 1.83
C LEU A 256 -3.07 0.55 0.85
N LYS A 257 -3.09 -0.44 -0.05
CA LYS A 257 -2.04 -0.71 -1.02
C LYS A 257 -1.92 0.39 -2.07
N SER A 258 -3.04 0.83 -2.66
CA SER A 258 -3.07 1.80 -3.77
C SER A 258 -3.20 3.27 -3.30
N GLY A 259 -3.78 3.50 -2.13
CA GLY A 259 -4.15 4.82 -1.65
C GLY A 259 -5.17 5.55 -2.53
N LEU A 260 -6.02 4.81 -3.27
CA LEU A 260 -7.06 5.40 -4.12
C LEU A 260 -8.18 6.05 -3.30
N SER A 261 -8.84 7.04 -3.93
CA SER A 261 -9.99 7.71 -3.32
C SER A 261 -11.19 6.78 -3.21
N ASN A 262 -12.06 7.02 -2.23
CA ASN A 262 -13.29 6.23 -2.09
C ASN A 262 -14.20 6.32 -3.33
N ASN A 263 -14.13 7.39 -4.13
CA ASN A 263 -14.92 7.55 -5.35
C ASN A 263 -14.41 6.64 -6.48
N MET A 264 -13.08 6.52 -6.62
CA MET A 264 -12.48 5.58 -7.58
C MET A 264 -12.79 4.15 -7.17
N LEU A 265 -12.60 3.82 -5.88
CA LEU A 265 -12.88 2.48 -5.39
C LEU A 265 -14.38 2.12 -5.51
N SER A 266 -15.30 3.06 -5.28
CA SER A 266 -16.73 2.80 -5.51
C SER A 266 -17.06 2.47 -6.96
N THR A 267 -16.33 3.09 -7.90
CA THR A 267 -16.48 2.81 -9.34
C THR A 267 -15.92 1.44 -9.70
N ILE A 268 -14.72 1.11 -9.19
CA ILE A 268 -14.02 -0.15 -9.48
C ILE A 268 -14.82 -1.37 -8.97
N PHE A 269 -15.34 -1.29 -7.75
CA PHE A 269 -16.12 -2.38 -7.14
C PHE A 269 -17.62 -2.28 -7.43
N ASN A 270 -18.06 -1.25 -8.17
CA ASN A 270 -19.47 -0.98 -8.42
C ASN A 270 -20.36 -1.02 -7.15
N ILE A 271 -19.87 -0.39 -6.06
CA ILE A 271 -20.60 -0.28 -4.80
C ILE A 271 -20.73 1.18 -4.39
N SER A 272 -21.78 1.53 -3.64
CA SER A 272 -21.92 2.89 -3.14
C SER A 272 -20.77 3.28 -2.20
N LYS A 273 -20.39 4.57 -2.21
CA LYS A 273 -19.37 5.13 -1.31
C LYS A 273 -19.67 4.87 0.18
N SER A 274 -20.95 4.86 0.57
CA SER A 274 -21.38 4.56 1.94
C SER A 274 -21.14 3.08 2.29
N SER A 275 -21.43 2.15 1.38
CA SER A 275 -21.14 0.73 1.56
C SER A 275 -19.63 0.46 1.62
N LEU A 276 -18.84 1.13 0.78
CA LEU A 276 -17.38 1.05 0.81
C LEU A 276 -16.78 1.56 2.15
N ARG A 277 -17.25 2.71 2.65
CA ARG A 277 -16.83 3.23 3.96
C ARG A 277 -17.14 2.25 5.09
N ARG A 278 -18.33 1.63 5.07
CA ARG A 278 -18.71 0.61 6.05
C ARG A 278 -17.83 -0.64 5.95
N ALA A 279 -17.48 -1.07 4.74
CA ALA A 279 -16.56 -2.19 4.53
C ALA A 279 -15.19 -1.93 5.18
N ILE A 280 -14.57 -0.79 4.85
CA ILE A 280 -13.28 -0.37 5.40
C ILE A 280 -13.33 -0.30 6.93
N ALA A 281 -14.38 0.33 7.48
CA ALA A 281 -14.53 0.46 8.93
C ALA A 281 -14.67 -0.90 9.62
N SER A 282 -15.54 -1.78 9.10
CA SER A 282 -15.77 -3.11 9.69
C SER A 282 -14.52 -4.00 9.64
N VAL A 283 -13.78 -3.98 8.53
CA VAL A 283 -12.54 -4.77 8.39
C VAL A 283 -11.45 -4.20 9.30
N ARG A 284 -11.28 -2.88 9.36
CA ARG A 284 -10.32 -2.23 10.28
C ARG A 284 -10.58 -2.66 11.72
N GLN A 285 -11.83 -2.53 12.19
CA GLN A 285 -12.21 -2.88 13.55
C GLN A 285 -11.98 -4.36 13.85
N SER A 286 -12.38 -5.24 12.93
CA SER A 286 -12.17 -6.68 13.10
C SER A 286 -10.69 -7.02 13.15
N LEU A 287 -9.84 -6.53 12.22
CA LEU A 287 -8.41 -6.84 12.22
C LEU A 287 -7.69 -6.30 13.46
N VAL A 288 -8.05 -5.10 13.93
CA VAL A 288 -7.49 -4.54 15.18
C VAL A 288 -7.85 -5.41 16.38
N ALA A 289 -9.05 -6.00 16.41
CA ALA A 289 -9.50 -6.83 17.52
C ALA A 289 -8.97 -8.26 17.46
N SER A 290 -8.90 -8.88 16.27
CA SER A 290 -8.63 -10.32 16.13
C SER A 290 -7.25 -10.67 15.57
N PHE A 291 -6.67 -9.83 14.71
CA PHE A 291 -5.43 -10.14 14.00
C PHE A 291 -4.22 -9.40 14.59
N VAL A 292 -4.36 -8.11 14.89
CA VAL A 292 -3.27 -7.28 15.42
C VAL A 292 -2.71 -7.84 16.73
N PRO A 293 -3.51 -8.22 17.76
CA PRO A 293 -2.97 -8.69 19.03
C PRO A 293 -2.21 -10.02 18.93
N GLN A 294 -2.41 -10.78 17.85
CA GLN A 294 -1.71 -12.05 17.61
C GLN A 294 -0.37 -11.86 16.87
N ASN A 295 -0.12 -10.66 16.32
CA ASN A 295 1.01 -10.41 15.41
C ASN A 295 1.73 -9.08 15.68
N LEU A 296 1.30 -8.31 16.68
CA LEU A 296 1.88 -7.02 17.07
C LEU A 296 1.47 -6.62 18.49
N GLY A 297 2.38 -5.96 19.21
CA GLY A 297 2.21 -5.48 20.58
C GLY A 297 3.05 -6.32 21.54
N LEU A 298 3.56 -5.74 22.62
CA LEU A 298 4.60 -6.39 23.43
C LEU A 298 4.26 -7.82 23.91
N GLN A 299 2.97 -8.10 24.12
CA GLN A 299 2.48 -9.38 24.65
C GLN A 299 2.26 -10.48 23.59
N HIS A 300 2.39 -10.19 22.30
CA HIS A 300 2.14 -11.20 21.24
C HIS A 300 3.31 -12.17 21.02
N VAL A 301 4.50 -11.81 21.50
CA VAL A 301 5.76 -12.56 21.35
C VAL A 301 6.50 -12.51 22.68
N SER A 302 7.11 -13.63 23.09
CA SER A 302 7.87 -13.62 24.34
C SER A 302 9.19 -12.86 24.17
N ARG A 303 9.74 -12.40 25.29
CA ARG A 303 11.04 -11.71 25.31
C ARG A 303 12.15 -12.65 24.85
N GLU A 304 12.11 -13.91 25.27
CA GLU A 304 13.07 -14.95 24.90
C GLU A 304 13.03 -15.20 23.39
N GLU A 305 11.85 -15.25 22.79
CA GLU A 305 11.71 -15.42 21.34
C GLU A 305 12.23 -14.19 20.57
N VAL A 306 12.05 -12.98 21.11
CA VAL A 306 12.64 -11.76 20.52
C VAL A 306 14.16 -11.85 20.52
N ILE A 307 14.76 -12.25 21.63
CA ILE A 307 16.22 -12.38 21.77
C ILE A 307 16.75 -13.46 20.83
N GLU A 308 16.14 -14.65 20.83
CA GLU A 308 16.62 -15.80 20.07
C GLU A 308 16.42 -15.63 18.55
N LYS A 309 15.23 -15.19 18.11
CA LYS A 309 14.86 -15.21 16.69
C LYS A 309 14.91 -13.85 16.01
N HIS A 310 14.87 -12.77 16.79
CA HIS A 310 14.72 -11.43 16.24
C HIS A 310 15.86 -10.47 16.58
N THR A 311 16.86 -10.90 17.35
CA THR A 311 18.14 -10.20 17.52
C THR A 311 19.17 -10.70 16.52
N ARG A 312 19.70 -9.79 15.71
CA ARG A 312 20.75 -10.08 14.73
C ARG A 312 22.10 -10.28 15.45
N PRO A 313 22.88 -11.33 15.13
CA PRO A 313 24.19 -11.56 15.74
C PRO A 313 25.13 -10.36 15.66
N LEU A 314 25.11 -9.61 14.56
CA LEU A 314 25.89 -8.37 14.43
C LEU A 314 25.60 -7.38 15.56
N ALA A 315 24.32 -7.14 15.87
CA ALA A 315 23.95 -6.18 16.92
C ALA A 315 24.33 -6.70 18.30
N GLN A 316 24.16 -8.01 18.52
CA GLN A 316 24.62 -8.67 19.74
C GLN A 316 26.12 -8.51 19.95
N THR A 317 26.93 -8.74 18.92
CA THR A 317 28.39 -8.54 18.98
C THR A 317 28.74 -7.08 19.27
N LEU A 318 28.03 -6.12 18.69
CA LEU A 318 28.36 -4.70 18.83
C LEU A 318 28.00 -4.11 20.20
N PHE A 319 26.88 -4.53 20.79
CA PHE A 319 26.30 -3.85 21.97
C PHE A 319 25.93 -4.78 23.14
N GLY A 320 25.66 -6.05 22.86
CA GLY A 320 25.22 -7.01 23.87
C GLY A 320 26.37 -7.54 24.73
N SER A 321 26.01 -8.15 25.86
CA SER A 321 26.95 -8.84 26.74
C SER A 321 27.25 -10.26 26.26
N PHE A 322 28.19 -10.90 26.94
CA PHE A 322 28.58 -12.28 26.70
C PHE A 322 27.44 -13.29 26.92
N HIS A 323 26.47 -12.97 27.79
CA HIS A 323 25.38 -13.89 28.14
C HIS A 323 24.20 -13.86 27.16
N ASN A 324 24.17 -12.90 26.23
CA ASN A 324 23.12 -12.74 25.22
C ASN A 324 21.69 -12.74 25.79
N SER A 325 21.52 -12.09 26.94
CA SER A 325 20.25 -12.04 27.67
C SER A 325 19.44 -10.77 27.40
N GLU A 326 19.99 -9.81 26.64
CA GLU A 326 19.40 -8.49 26.43
C GLU A 326 18.54 -8.42 25.17
N ALA A 327 17.39 -7.74 25.28
CA ALA A 327 16.62 -7.32 24.12
C ALA A 327 17.25 -6.07 23.51
N ILE A 328 17.66 -6.15 22.23
CA ILE A 328 18.18 -5.00 21.48
C ILE A 328 17.08 -4.48 20.55
N LEU A 329 16.53 -3.31 20.90
CA LEU A 329 15.43 -2.68 20.17
C LEU A 329 15.89 -1.41 19.47
N VAL A 330 15.29 -1.13 18.32
CA VAL A 330 15.54 0.05 17.50
C VAL A 330 14.26 0.85 17.38
N LEU A 331 14.29 2.13 17.76
CA LEU A 331 13.11 2.99 17.80
C LEU A 331 13.25 4.16 16.83
N ASP A 332 12.16 4.48 16.14
CA ASP A 332 12.07 5.67 15.31
C ASP A 332 10.61 6.11 15.09
N GLY A 333 10.41 7.41 14.88
CA GLY A 333 9.12 7.99 14.56
C GLY A 333 8.85 7.98 13.05
N THR A 334 7.77 7.35 12.61
CA THR A 334 7.25 7.51 11.25
C THR A 334 6.22 8.63 11.17
N TYR A 335 6.20 9.38 10.07
CA TYR A 335 5.36 10.56 9.91
C TYR A 335 4.23 10.29 8.92
N ILE A 336 2.97 10.47 9.30
CA ILE A 336 1.84 10.38 8.38
C ILE A 336 1.37 11.79 8.03
N TYR A 337 1.56 12.19 6.77
CA TYR A 337 1.17 13.53 6.30
C TYR A 337 -0.35 13.67 6.25
N ILE A 338 -0.83 14.84 6.66
CA ILE A 338 -2.26 15.16 6.66
C ILE A 338 -2.52 16.49 5.97
N GLN A 339 -3.75 16.67 5.51
CA GLN A 339 -4.21 17.93 4.94
C GLN A 339 -4.23 19.04 6.01
N LYS A 340 -4.10 20.30 5.55
CA LYS A 340 -4.32 21.47 6.40
C LYS A 340 -5.73 21.42 7.00
N SER A 341 -5.84 21.75 8.28
CA SER A 341 -7.10 21.74 9.02
C SER A 341 -7.63 23.16 9.20
N ASN A 342 -8.95 23.32 9.07
CA ASN A 342 -9.64 24.56 9.44
C ASN A 342 -9.77 24.73 10.96
N ASN A 343 -9.48 23.68 11.75
CA ASN A 343 -9.27 23.84 13.19
C ASN A 343 -7.84 24.38 13.41
N PHE A 344 -7.73 25.69 13.63
CA PHE A 344 -6.44 26.37 13.74
C PHE A 344 -5.58 25.87 14.90
N GLN A 345 -6.19 25.44 16.01
CA GLN A 345 -5.45 24.85 17.13
C GLN A 345 -4.79 23.53 16.69
N PHE A 346 -5.58 22.63 16.10
CA PHE A 346 -5.05 21.37 15.58
C PHE A 346 -4.03 21.59 14.45
N GLN A 347 -4.28 22.55 13.56
CA GLN A 347 -3.37 22.92 12.48
C GLN A 347 -1.99 23.34 13.02
N ARG A 348 -1.94 24.22 14.04
CA ARG A 348 -0.67 24.61 14.67
C ARG A 348 0.03 23.42 15.33
N ARG A 349 -0.72 22.54 16.00
CA ARG A 349 -0.17 21.39 16.74
C ARG A 349 0.26 20.21 15.87
N SER A 350 -0.32 20.08 14.68
CA SER A 350 0.05 19.05 13.71
C SER A 350 1.11 19.53 12.71
N TYR A 351 1.50 20.82 12.72
CA TYR A 351 2.53 21.33 11.82
C TYR A 351 3.93 20.97 12.32
N SER A 352 4.70 20.26 11.49
CA SER A 352 6.11 19.99 11.75
C SER A 352 6.97 21.03 11.06
N PHE A 353 7.73 21.82 11.83
CA PHE A 353 8.72 22.75 11.27
C PHE A 353 9.84 22.01 10.52
N HIS A 354 10.28 20.85 11.05
CA HIS A 354 11.31 20.03 10.41
C HIS A 354 10.88 19.49 9.04
N LYS A 355 9.60 19.13 8.85
CA LYS A 355 9.08 18.62 7.56
C LYS A 355 8.35 19.67 6.72
N GLY A 356 8.23 20.91 7.22
CA GLY A 356 7.54 22.01 6.55
C GLY A 356 6.05 21.77 6.23
N ARG A 357 5.38 20.85 6.95
CA ARG A 357 3.99 20.49 6.64
C ARG A 357 3.24 19.80 7.80
N PRO A 358 1.89 19.77 7.75
CA PRO A 358 1.08 19.04 8.73
C PRO A 358 1.28 17.52 8.68
N LEU A 359 1.45 16.91 9.83
CA LEU A 359 1.59 15.47 10.01
C LEU A 359 1.17 15.03 11.42
N VAL A 360 1.02 13.72 11.59
CA VAL A 360 1.02 13.05 12.89
C VAL A 360 2.14 12.02 12.93
N LYS A 361 2.66 11.74 14.12
CA LYS A 361 3.76 10.78 14.32
C LYS A 361 3.25 9.46 14.83
N VAL A 362 3.84 8.36 14.42
CA VAL A 362 3.66 7.05 15.05
C VAL A 362 5.04 6.55 15.46
N MET A 363 5.23 6.24 16.75
CA MET A 363 6.48 5.66 17.23
C MET A 363 6.48 4.17 16.90
N VAL A 364 7.53 3.72 16.22
CA VAL A 364 7.69 2.32 15.84
C VAL A 364 8.86 1.75 16.63
N VAL A 365 8.63 0.59 17.26
CA VAL A 365 9.65 -0.18 17.96
C VAL A 365 9.86 -1.47 17.18
N VAL A 366 11.07 -1.67 16.68
CA VAL A 366 11.46 -2.88 15.95
C VAL A 366 12.65 -3.56 16.59
N THR A 367 12.83 -4.84 16.31
CA THR A 367 14.04 -5.58 16.64
C THR A 367 15.15 -5.31 15.62
N THR A 368 16.35 -5.83 15.85
CA THR A 368 17.51 -5.63 14.94
C THR A 368 17.42 -6.43 13.63
N THR A 369 16.45 -7.35 13.52
CA THR A 369 16.05 -7.99 12.24
C THR A 369 14.94 -7.24 11.51
N GLY A 370 14.35 -6.22 12.16
CA GLY A 370 13.27 -5.40 11.63
C GLY A 370 11.88 -5.98 11.86
N TYR A 371 11.75 -6.92 12.79
CA TYR A 371 10.46 -7.40 13.27
C TYR A 371 9.76 -6.29 14.06
N PHE A 372 8.49 -6.01 13.78
CA PHE A 372 7.75 -4.97 14.48
C PHE A 372 7.30 -5.48 15.85
N LEU A 373 7.87 -4.96 16.93
CA LEU A 373 7.42 -5.33 18.26
C LEU A 373 6.14 -4.56 18.62
N THR A 374 6.14 -3.23 18.39
CA THR A 374 4.95 -2.41 18.56
C THR A 374 4.96 -1.13 17.71
N ALA A 375 3.79 -0.52 17.56
CA ALA A 375 3.60 0.79 16.97
C ALA A 375 2.58 1.59 17.80
N VAL A 376 2.98 2.77 18.27
CA VAL A 376 2.23 3.58 19.24
C VAL A 376 1.94 4.97 18.69
N GLY A 377 0.74 5.47 18.96
CA GLY A 377 0.25 6.77 18.52
C GLY A 377 -1.09 6.65 17.80
N PRO A 378 -1.49 7.66 17.00
CA PRO A 378 -0.67 8.78 16.54
C PRO A 378 -0.47 9.90 17.58
N TYR A 379 0.70 10.54 17.55
CA TYR A 379 1.07 11.72 18.32
C TYR A 379 1.06 12.98 17.44
N LEU A 380 0.98 14.15 18.09
CA LEU A 380 1.08 15.44 17.41
C LEU A 380 2.51 15.72 16.93
N ALA A 381 2.69 16.78 16.14
CA ALA A 381 3.98 17.11 15.52
C ALA A 381 4.62 18.38 16.11
N ASP A 382 3.95 19.05 17.05
CA ASP A 382 4.49 20.21 17.75
C ASP A 382 5.73 19.85 18.58
N GLY A 383 6.50 20.86 18.99
CA GLY A 383 7.75 20.67 19.73
C GLY A 383 7.59 19.92 21.06
N LYS A 384 6.37 19.85 21.61
CA LYS A 384 6.06 19.10 22.85
C LYS A 384 5.95 17.59 22.60
N ASN A 385 5.87 17.17 21.34
CA ASN A 385 5.78 15.77 20.91
C ASN A 385 7.01 15.42 20.05
N ASN A 386 8.19 15.87 20.48
CA ASN A 386 9.46 15.38 19.93
C ASN A 386 9.68 13.90 20.30
N ASP A 387 10.68 13.26 19.71
CA ASP A 387 10.80 11.80 19.81
C ASP A 387 11.16 11.35 21.24
N ALA A 388 11.98 12.13 21.95
CA ALA A 388 12.23 11.97 23.39
C ALA A 388 10.94 12.05 24.23
N ALA A 389 10.13 13.09 24.05
CA ALA A 389 8.89 13.27 24.83
C ALA A 389 7.87 12.16 24.58
N ILE A 390 7.80 11.64 23.35
CA ILE A 390 6.97 10.49 23.01
C ILE A 390 7.47 9.24 23.76
N LEU A 391 8.77 8.99 23.76
CA LEU A 391 9.36 7.87 24.50
C LEU A 391 9.10 7.99 26.01
N THR A 392 9.29 9.19 26.58
CA THR A 392 8.96 9.47 27.97
C THR A 392 7.49 9.22 28.28
N HIS A 393 6.58 9.65 27.40
CA HIS A 393 5.16 9.34 27.54
C HIS A 393 4.92 7.83 27.52
N MET A 394 5.53 7.09 26.60
CA MET A 394 5.35 5.63 26.50
C MET A 394 5.69 4.93 27.81
N PHE A 395 6.82 5.26 28.43
CA PHE A 395 7.21 4.69 29.71
C PHE A 395 6.34 5.19 30.87
N LYS A 396 6.12 6.50 31.00
CA LYS A 396 5.33 7.05 32.12
C LYS A 396 3.87 6.61 32.13
N THR A 397 3.30 6.32 30.97
CA THR A 397 1.92 5.80 30.86
C THR A 397 1.87 4.27 30.76
N ASN A 398 3.02 3.60 30.92
CA ASN A 398 3.20 2.16 30.80
C ASN A 398 2.48 1.56 29.57
N VAL A 399 2.72 2.15 28.40
CA VAL A 399 2.04 1.75 27.16
C VAL A 399 2.30 0.27 26.90
N GLN A 400 1.22 -0.50 26.75
CA GLN A 400 1.28 -1.95 26.47
C GLN A 400 2.11 -2.75 27.48
N ASP A 401 2.20 -2.25 28.71
CA ASP A 401 2.98 -2.86 29.77
C ASP A 401 4.49 -2.93 29.50
N ILE A 402 5.01 -1.91 28.82
CA ILE A 402 6.44 -1.80 28.47
C ILE A 402 7.37 -1.85 29.68
N GLN A 403 6.95 -1.33 30.83
CA GLN A 403 7.79 -1.35 32.03
C GLN A 403 8.05 -2.77 32.54
N ASN A 404 7.06 -3.67 32.43
CA ASN A 404 7.21 -5.07 32.85
C ASN A 404 7.84 -5.94 31.76
N TRP A 405 7.71 -5.55 30.49
CA TRP A 405 8.32 -6.28 29.39
C TRP A 405 9.84 -6.04 29.28
N MET A 406 10.29 -4.82 29.61
CA MET A 406 11.70 -4.43 29.59
C MET A 406 12.42 -4.88 30.86
N HIS A 407 13.67 -5.31 30.71
CA HIS A 407 14.54 -5.71 31.82
C HIS A 407 15.77 -4.78 31.92
N GLU A 408 16.41 -4.77 33.10
CA GLU A 408 17.71 -4.11 33.27
C GLU A 408 18.73 -4.64 32.24
N GLU A 409 19.61 -3.75 31.79
CA GLU A 409 20.64 -3.94 30.76
C GLU A 409 20.15 -4.10 29.32
N ASP A 410 18.83 -4.09 29.07
CA ASP A 410 18.26 -4.04 27.72
C ASP A 410 18.74 -2.79 26.96
N ILE A 411 18.77 -2.86 25.63
CA ILE A 411 19.48 -1.88 24.80
C ILE A 411 18.54 -1.22 23.79
N PHE A 412 18.51 0.10 23.81
CA PHE A 412 17.78 0.92 22.85
C PHE A 412 18.74 1.64 21.90
N VAL A 413 18.70 1.24 20.62
CA VAL A 413 19.44 1.89 19.53
C VAL A 413 18.56 2.97 18.92
N ILE A 414 18.85 4.23 19.20
CA ILE A 414 17.96 5.36 18.91
C ILE A 414 18.67 6.51 18.20
N ASP A 415 17.91 7.38 17.53
CA ASP A 415 18.46 8.56 16.88
C ASP A 415 18.77 9.67 17.90
N ARG A 416 19.55 10.66 17.47
CA ARG A 416 19.88 11.87 18.23
C ARG A 416 18.67 12.66 18.74
N GLY A 417 17.50 12.49 18.10
CA GLY A 417 16.24 13.12 18.53
C GLY A 417 15.70 12.62 19.87
N PHE A 418 16.26 11.55 20.43
CA PHE A 418 15.89 10.97 21.71
C PHE A 418 16.79 11.40 22.87
N ARG A 419 17.73 12.33 22.64
CA ARG A 419 18.70 12.81 23.65
C ARG A 419 18.06 13.07 25.01
N ASP A 420 16.95 13.80 25.04
CA ASP A 420 16.33 14.25 26.29
C ASP A 420 15.57 13.13 27.04
N ALA A 421 15.58 11.90 26.50
CA ALA A 421 15.03 10.71 27.15
C ALA A 421 16.12 9.76 27.68
N VAL A 422 17.41 10.06 27.48
CA VAL A 422 18.52 9.18 27.92
C VAL A 422 18.51 8.99 29.44
N SER A 423 18.38 10.06 30.22
CA SER A 423 18.36 9.96 31.68
C SER A 423 17.22 9.09 32.19
N LEU A 424 16.04 9.16 31.53
CA LEU A 424 14.92 8.28 31.84
C LEU A 424 15.25 6.81 31.54
N LEU A 425 15.91 6.53 30.43
CA LEU A 425 16.30 5.17 30.08
C LEU A 425 17.31 4.62 31.10
N GLU A 426 18.30 5.42 31.49
CA GLU A 426 19.27 5.07 32.53
C GLU A 426 18.60 4.82 33.90
N GLU A 427 17.66 5.66 34.31
CA GLU A 427 16.83 5.46 35.51
C GLU A 427 16.04 4.14 35.47
N MET A 428 15.72 3.64 34.28
CA MET A 428 15.02 2.38 34.05
C MET A 428 15.97 1.19 33.83
N GLY A 429 17.28 1.39 33.96
CA GLY A 429 18.29 0.36 33.71
C GLY A 429 18.46 -0.01 32.22
N ILE A 430 17.98 0.84 31.29
CA ILE A 430 18.05 0.60 29.84
C ILE A 430 19.26 1.37 29.27
N ARG A 431 20.12 0.66 28.55
CA ARG A 431 21.28 1.26 27.86
C ARG A 431 20.85 1.93 26.55
N ALA A 432 21.17 3.22 26.41
CA ALA A 432 20.83 4.00 25.22
C ALA A 432 22.03 4.18 24.27
N GLU A 433 21.96 3.57 23.09
CA GLU A 433 22.96 3.67 22.04
C GLU A 433 22.58 4.76 21.02
N ILE A 434 23.26 5.91 21.06
CA ILE A 434 22.95 7.10 20.25
C ILE A 434 24.19 7.54 19.46
N PRO A 435 24.06 8.00 18.20
CA PRO A 435 25.20 8.55 17.48
C PRO A 435 25.73 9.82 18.16
N SER A 436 27.04 9.86 18.45
CA SER A 436 27.72 10.99 19.10
C SER A 436 27.36 12.35 18.50
N PHE A 437 27.35 13.38 19.35
CA PHE A 437 27.03 14.73 18.94
C PHE A 437 28.30 15.54 18.67
N MET A 438 28.24 16.39 17.64
CA MET A 438 29.32 17.32 17.36
C MET A 438 29.32 18.43 18.42
N LYS A 439 30.49 18.72 19.01
CA LYS A 439 30.59 19.78 20.01
C LYS A 439 30.45 21.15 19.34
N ARG A 440 30.01 22.15 20.10
CA ARG A 440 29.81 23.50 19.57
C ARG A 440 31.14 24.07 19.07
N GLY A 441 31.15 24.58 17.84
CA GLY A 441 32.35 25.15 17.20
C GLY A 441 33.17 24.14 16.40
N GLU A 442 32.98 22.84 16.60
CA GLU A 442 33.67 21.81 15.81
C GLU A 442 33.05 21.68 14.41
N LYS A 443 33.91 21.37 13.43
CA LYS A 443 33.51 21.12 12.03
C LYS A 443 33.40 19.62 11.72
N GLN A 444 33.94 18.77 12.59
CA GLN A 444 34.06 17.33 12.42
C GLN A 444 34.02 16.63 13.78
N LEU A 445 33.51 15.39 13.81
CA LEU A 445 33.58 14.52 14.98
C LEU A 445 35.01 14.02 15.24
N SER A 446 35.34 13.73 16.50
CA SER A 446 36.54 12.97 16.84
C SER A 446 36.52 11.59 16.15
N THR A 447 37.69 10.94 16.04
CA THR A 447 37.77 9.60 15.44
C THR A 447 36.91 8.60 16.23
N GLU A 448 37.01 8.65 17.56
CA GLU A 448 36.23 7.85 18.49
C GLU A 448 34.72 8.08 18.31
N ASP A 449 34.25 9.33 18.35
CA ASP A 449 32.83 9.67 18.18
C ASP A 449 32.30 9.26 16.80
N ALA A 450 33.11 9.42 15.76
CA ALA A 450 32.74 9.04 14.40
C ALA A 450 32.66 7.51 14.25
N ASN A 451 33.53 6.77 14.94
CA ASN A 451 33.50 5.31 15.02
C ASN A 451 32.26 4.82 15.78
N LEU A 452 32.00 5.32 17.00
CA LEU A 452 30.82 4.97 17.80
C LEU A 452 29.52 5.25 17.04
N SER A 453 29.43 6.44 16.42
CA SER A 453 28.31 6.79 15.54
C SER A 453 28.11 5.80 14.39
N ARG A 454 29.20 5.21 13.87
CA ARG A 454 29.10 4.21 12.79
C ARG A 454 28.51 2.89 13.27
N LEU A 455 28.86 2.45 14.48
CA LEU A 455 28.30 1.23 15.09
C LEU A 455 26.79 1.37 15.25
N VAL A 456 26.35 2.48 15.84
CA VAL A 456 24.92 2.78 16.05
C VAL A 456 24.17 2.83 14.70
N THR A 457 24.71 3.57 13.73
CA THR A 457 24.07 3.68 12.40
C THR A 457 24.07 2.39 11.59
N LYS A 458 24.99 1.44 11.86
CA LYS A 458 25.00 0.11 11.23
C LYS A 458 23.76 -0.69 11.62
N VAL A 459 23.35 -0.62 12.88
CA VAL A 459 22.18 -1.33 13.40
C VAL A 459 20.90 -0.54 13.13
N ARG A 460 20.92 0.78 13.36
CA ARG A 460 19.73 1.66 13.24
C ARG A 460 19.07 1.64 11.85
N TRP A 461 19.81 1.40 10.77
CA TRP A 461 19.27 1.32 9.40
C TRP A 461 18.01 0.43 9.28
N VAL A 462 17.87 -0.59 10.12
CA VAL A 462 16.74 -1.52 10.07
C VAL A 462 15.40 -0.82 10.33
N VAL A 463 15.33 0.15 11.24
CA VAL A 463 14.08 0.88 11.52
C VAL A 463 13.72 1.84 10.39
N GLU A 464 14.70 2.41 9.70
CA GLU A 464 14.46 3.22 8.49
C GLU A 464 13.84 2.35 7.38
N SER A 465 14.30 1.10 7.26
CA SER A 465 13.74 0.12 6.33
C SER A 465 12.34 -0.34 6.75
N ALA A 466 12.07 -0.45 8.05
CA ALA A 466 10.76 -0.75 8.61
C ALA A 466 9.76 0.39 8.34
N ASN A 467 10.17 1.63 8.57
CA ASN A 467 9.41 2.83 8.22
C ASN A 467 9.13 2.87 6.71
N SER A 468 10.11 2.55 5.88
CA SER A 468 9.93 2.43 4.43
C SER A 468 8.94 1.31 4.06
N ARG A 469 8.93 0.18 4.77
CA ARG A 469 7.98 -0.92 4.56
C ARG A 469 6.54 -0.50 4.87
N ILE A 470 6.31 0.28 5.93
CA ILE A 470 5.00 0.90 6.20
C ILE A 470 4.58 1.81 5.03
N LYS A 471 5.51 2.59 4.49
CA LYS A 471 5.27 3.54 3.37
C LYS A 471 5.08 2.87 2.01
N ARG A 472 5.36 1.57 1.85
CA ARG A 472 4.98 0.81 0.64
C ARG A 472 3.47 0.67 0.49
N TRP A 473 2.72 0.82 1.58
CA TRP A 473 1.26 0.95 1.56
C TRP A 473 0.91 2.39 1.23
N LYS A 474 0.62 2.65 -0.06
CA LYS A 474 0.53 4.01 -0.60
C LYS A 474 -0.49 4.90 0.07
N PHE A 475 -1.48 4.32 0.75
CA PHE A 475 -2.39 5.10 1.59
C PHE A 475 -1.64 5.87 2.69
N LEU A 476 -0.66 5.25 3.36
CA LEU A 476 0.11 5.85 4.45
C LEU A 476 1.24 6.77 3.98
N ASP A 477 1.61 6.70 2.71
CA ASP A 477 2.60 7.57 2.05
C ASP A 477 1.97 8.87 1.52
N LYS A 478 0.69 8.83 1.18
CA LYS A 478 -0.08 9.99 0.70
C LYS A 478 -0.45 10.95 1.82
N VAL A 479 -0.81 12.17 1.42
CA VAL A 479 -1.40 13.18 2.32
C VAL A 479 -2.84 12.78 2.63
N LEU A 480 -3.11 12.39 3.88
CA LEU A 480 -4.42 11.93 4.32
C LEU A 480 -5.37 13.10 4.63
N PRO A 481 -6.67 12.97 4.32
CA PRO A 481 -7.67 13.90 4.82
C PRO A 481 -7.71 13.91 6.35
N THR A 482 -7.93 15.08 6.97
CA THR A 482 -7.93 15.24 8.43
C THR A 482 -8.92 14.31 9.13
N ASN A 483 -10.03 13.95 8.49
CA ASN A 483 -11.01 13.00 9.04
C ASN A 483 -10.50 11.54 9.14
N GLN A 484 -9.30 11.22 8.62
CA GLN A 484 -8.67 9.92 8.77
C GLN A 484 -7.75 9.83 9.99
N VAL A 485 -7.39 10.96 10.62
CA VAL A 485 -6.48 11.02 11.78
C VAL A 485 -6.86 10.02 12.89
N PRO A 486 -8.14 9.88 13.29
CA PRO A 486 -8.53 8.93 14.34
C PRO A 486 -8.22 7.45 14.04
N TYR A 487 -7.95 7.10 12.79
CA TYR A 487 -7.74 5.72 12.34
C TYR A 487 -6.29 5.44 11.93
N VAL A 488 -5.41 6.45 11.97
CA VAL A 488 -4.01 6.31 11.52
C VAL A 488 -3.28 5.23 12.31
N GLY A 489 -3.43 5.23 13.64
CA GLY A 489 -2.79 4.22 14.51
C GLY A 489 -3.20 2.80 14.11
N ASP A 490 -4.50 2.57 13.91
CA ASP A 490 -5.02 1.27 13.48
C ASP A 490 -4.46 0.83 12.13
N PHE A 491 -4.41 1.72 11.14
CA PHE A 491 -3.89 1.37 9.82
C PHE A 491 -2.41 1.01 9.89
N VAL A 492 -1.59 1.76 10.64
CA VAL A 492 -0.17 1.44 10.83
C VAL A 492 -0.03 0.10 11.55
N ARG A 493 -0.77 -0.14 12.65
CA ARG A 493 -0.71 -1.40 13.39
C ARG A 493 -1.12 -2.61 12.55
N ILE A 494 -2.18 -2.49 11.73
CA ILE A 494 -2.57 -3.55 10.79
C ILE A 494 -1.44 -3.84 9.79
N VAL A 495 -0.84 -2.79 9.22
CA VAL A 495 0.28 -2.94 8.26
C VAL A 495 1.51 -3.59 8.90
N CYS A 496 1.85 -3.22 10.14
CA CYS A 496 2.95 -3.85 10.88
C CYS A 496 2.65 -5.33 11.19
N ALA A 497 1.43 -5.64 11.65
CA ALA A 497 0.99 -7.01 11.90
C ALA A 497 1.02 -7.89 10.63
N ILE A 498 0.54 -7.36 9.49
CA ILE A 498 0.62 -8.04 8.18
C ILE A 498 2.10 -8.26 7.81
N SER A 499 2.96 -7.29 8.08
CA SER A 499 4.39 -7.38 7.78
C SER A 499 5.08 -8.48 8.59
N ASN A 500 4.79 -8.57 9.89
CA ASN A 500 5.35 -9.62 10.75
C ASN A 500 4.91 -11.02 10.30
N LYS A 501 3.63 -11.16 9.96
CA LYS A 501 3.04 -12.46 9.65
C LYS A 501 3.42 -13.00 8.27
N PHE A 502 3.47 -12.13 7.26
CA PHE A 502 3.52 -12.57 5.85
C PHE A 502 4.75 -12.10 5.08
N LEU A 503 5.54 -11.16 5.60
CA LEU A 503 6.71 -10.65 4.90
C LEU A 503 8.00 -11.17 5.54
N PRO A 504 9.06 -11.41 4.73
CA PRO A 504 10.35 -11.80 5.29
C PRO A 504 10.94 -10.67 6.15
N ALA A 505 11.77 -11.06 7.12
CA ALA A 505 12.58 -10.14 7.92
C ALA A 505 13.35 -9.14 7.05
N LEU A 506 13.57 -7.93 7.55
CA LEU A 506 14.28 -6.87 6.82
C LEU A 506 15.78 -7.13 6.78
N SER A 507 16.31 -7.74 7.83
CA SER A 507 17.67 -8.24 7.90
C SER A 507 17.62 -9.69 8.35
N LYS A 508 18.01 -10.60 7.46
CA LYS A 508 18.38 -11.96 7.85
C LYS A 508 19.84 -11.87 8.31
N GLY A 509 20.16 -12.39 9.49
CA GLY A 509 21.57 -12.46 9.90
C GLY A 509 22.41 -13.10 8.80
N GLN A 510 23.59 -12.55 8.54
CA GLN A 510 24.55 -13.12 7.61
C GLN A 510 25.50 -14.06 8.38
N GLU A 511 26.06 -15.07 7.71
CA GLU A 511 27.03 -15.99 8.34
C GLU A 511 28.25 -15.24 8.89
N ASP A 512 28.63 -14.13 8.26
CA ASP A 512 29.76 -13.28 8.64
C ASP A 512 29.41 -12.20 9.67
N ASP A 513 28.18 -12.11 10.17
CA ASP A 513 27.73 -11.01 11.03
C ASP A 513 28.61 -10.83 12.28
N VAL A 514 28.99 -11.93 12.91
CA VAL A 514 29.86 -11.92 14.10
C VAL A 514 31.26 -11.43 13.73
N ALA A 515 31.81 -11.89 12.60
CA ALA A 515 33.13 -11.47 12.12
C ALA A 515 33.15 -9.99 11.73
N VAL A 516 32.09 -9.51 11.06
CA VAL A 516 31.91 -8.09 10.73
C VAL A 516 31.77 -7.26 12.00
N GLY A 517 31.00 -7.72 12.98
CA GLY A 517 30.84 -7.05 14.28
C GLY A 517 32.16 -6.93 15.03
N ALA A 518 32.91 -8.03 15.15
CA ALA A 518 34.21 -8.07 15.79
C ALA A 518 35.22 -7.15 15.08
N ARG A 519 35.25 -7.16 13.74
CA ARG A 519 36.08 -6.25 12.95
C ARG A 519 35.71 -4.79 13.21
N MET A 520 34.42 -4.46 13.23
CA MET A 520 33.94 -3.10 13.50
C MET A 520 34.31 -2.63 14.91
N LEU A 521 34.23 -3.49 15.92
CA LEU A 521 34.67 -3.18 17.29
C LEU A 521 36.20 -3.04 17.41
N TYR A 522 36.95 -3.89 16.73
CA TYR A 522 38.40 -3.78 16.69
C TYR A 522 38.83 -2.44 16.10
N LEU A 523 38.24 -2.07 14.95
CA LEU A 523 38.50 -0.80 14.28
C LEU A 523 38.01 0.39 15.11
N SER A 524 36.90 0.29 15.85
CA SER A 524 36.37 1.42 16.60
C SER A 524 37.31 1.91 17.70
N ARG A 525 38.18 1.03 18.20
CA ARG A 525 39.20 1.31 19.21
C ARG A 525 40.51 1.87 18.63
N GLN A 526 40.64 1.92 17.31
CA GLN A 526 41.85 2.45 16.66
C GLN A 526 41.75 3.96 16.47
N VAL A 527 42.90 4.62 16.57
CA VAL A 527 43.07 6.02 16.15
C VAL A 527 43.20 6.11 14.63
N ASN A 528 42.97 7.30 14.07
CA ASN A 528 43.16 7.54 12.64
C ASN A 528 44.55 8.13 12.44
N THR A 529 45.55 7.27 12.25
CA THR A 529 46.95 7.67 12.06
C THR A 529 47.15 8.57 10.84
N LEU A 530 46.34 8.42 9.78
CA LEU A 530 46.41 9.30 8.62
C LEU A 530 45.85 10.70 8.93
N LYS A 531 44.81 10.80 9.75
CA LYS A 531 44.33 12.09 10.26
C LYS A 531 45.44 12.80 11.05
N GLU A 532 46.07 12.09 11.98
CA GLU A 532 47.17 12.65 12.79
C GLU A 532 48.29 13.14 11.89
N ARG A 533 48.72 12.33 10.90
CA ARG A 533 49.73 12.72 9.91
C ARG A 533 49.33 13.98 9.15
N VAL A 534 48.10 14.05 8.62
CA VAL A 534 47.60 15.22 7.88
C VAL A 534 47.61 16.48 8.74
N GLU A 535 47.27 16.36 10.02
CA GLU A 535 47.23 17.49 10.96
C GLU A 535 48.64 17.92 11.40
N THR A 536 49.53 16.99 11.70
CA THR A 536 50.91 17.24 12.15
C THR A 536 51.80 17.78 11.03
N GLU A 537 51.69 17.22 9.81
CA GLU A 537 52.46 17.66 8.64
C GLU A 537 51.78 18.85 7.91
N HIS A 538 50.64 19.32 8.40
CA HIS A 538 49.86 20.41 7.79
C HIS A 538 49.56 20.20 6.29
N LEU A 539 49.30 18.95 5.90
CA LEU A 539 49.07 18.57 4.50
C LEU A 539 47.83 19.24 3.89
N ASP A 540 46.93 19.78 4.70
CA ASP A 540 45.76 20.51 4.24
C ASP A 540 46.05 21.96 3.82
N THR A 541 47.11 22.59 4.37
CA THR A 541 47.49 23.99 4.09
C THR A 541 48.74 24.12 3.23
N ARG A 542 49.43 23.00 2.96
CA ARG A 542 50.60 22.94 2.09
C ARG A 542 50.28 23.50 0.69
N ARG A 543 51.04 24.52 0.27
CA ARG A 543 50.81 25.30 -0.97
C ARG A 543 51.20 24.59 -2.27
N SER A 544 51.94 23.49 -2.19
CA SER A 544 52.32 22.72 -3.38
C SER A 544 51.16 21.82 -3.77
N THR A 545 50.37 22.20 -4.78
CA THR A 545 49.37 21.30 -5.35
C THR A 545 49.28 21.50 -6.87
N VAL A 546 50.12 20.76 -7.60
CA VAL A 546 49.81 20.46 -8.99
C VAL A 546 48.67 19.44 -8.95
N TRP A 547 47.44 19.92 -9.14
CA TRP A 547 46.26 19.07 -9.24
C TRP A 547 46.23 18.45 -10.64
N LYS A 548 46.03 17.14 -10.67
CA LYS A 548 45.89 16.33 -11.88
C LYS A 548 44.49 15.71 -11.92
N GLU A 549 44.07 15.34 -13.12
CA GLU A 549 42.85 14.54 -13.27
C GLU A 549 43.04 13.13 -12.70
N ALA A 550 41.97 12.56 -12.19
CA ALA A 550 41.98 11.24 -11.58
C ALA A 550 42.37 10.10 -12.56
N THR A 551 42.22 10.32 -13.87
CA THR A 551 42.66 9.41 -14.95
C THR A 551 44.18 9.20 -14.95
N GLN A 552 44.95 10.16 -14.46
CA GLN A 552 46.41 10.14 -14.48
C GLN A 552 47.04 9.28 -13.37
N VAL A 553 46.23 8.76 -12.44
CA VAL A 553 46.70 7.94 -11.31
C VAL A 553 46.77 6.46 -11.72
N VAL A 554 47.93 5.99 -12.20
CA VAL A 554 48.07 4.64 -12.76
C VAL A 554 48.41 3.54 -11.74
N ASP A 555 48.95 3.94 -10.59
CA ASP A 555 49.51 3.11 -9.52
C ASP A 555 48.50 2.71 -8.42
N PHE A 556 47.26 3.19 -8.51
CA PHE A 556 46.21 2.87 -7.53
C PHE A 556 45.78 1.38 -7.60
N PRO A 557 45.63 0.68 -6.46
CA PRO A 557 45.37 -0.75 -6.43
C PRO A 557 44.00 -1.12 -7.02
N ARG A 558 43.96 -2.25 -7.74
CA ARG A 558 42.71 -2.82 -8.27
C ARG A 558 41.96 -3.58 -7.16
N LEU A 559 40.78 -3.12 -6.82
CA LEU A 559 39.95 -3.66 -5.74
C LEU A 559 38.82 -4.54 -6.28
N SER A 560 38.49 -5.62 -5.57
CA SER A 560 37.29 -6.42 -5.82
C SER A 560 36.05 -5.76 -5.20
N GLU A 561 34.85 -6.17 -5.65
CA GLU A 561 33.60 -5.69 -5.03
C GLU A 561 33.49 -6.13 -3.56
N GLU A 562 33.96 -7.33 -3.24
CA GLU A 562 34.01 -7.85 -1.88
C GLU A 562 34.93 -6.99 -1.00
N ARG A 563 36.14 -6.65 -1.49
CA ARG A 563 37.06 -5.78 -0.76
C ARG A 563 36.48 -4.40 -0.52
N LEU A 564 35.78 -3.83 -1.50
CA LEU A 564 35.07 -2.56 -1.33
C LEU A 564 33.98 -2.64 -0.24
N ARG A 565 33.22 -3.74 -0.18
CA ARG A 565 32.19 -3.96 0.84
C ARG A 565 32.77 -4.12 2.24
N GLU A 566 33.93 -4.77 2.35
CA GLU A 566 34.69 -4.85 3.60
C GLU A 566 35.12 -3.47 4.07
N LEU A 567 35.79 -2.69 3.21
CA LEU A 567 36.28 -1.35 3.52
C LEU A 567 35.16 -0.38 3.91
N THR A 568 33.97 -0.51 3.33
CA THR A 568 32.83 0.36 3.66
C THR A 568 32.01 -0.14 4.86
N CYS A 569 32.21 -1.41 5.24
CA CYS A 569 31.38 -2.13 6.20
C CYS A 569 29.87 -2.03 5.85
N GLY A 570 29.52 -1.98 4.56
CA GLY A 570 28.14 -1.86 4.09
C GLY A 570 27.97 -1.30 2.68
N THR A 571 26.80 -1.57 2.06
CA THR A 571 26.57 -1.24 0.65
C THR A 571 26.05 0.18 0.40
N TYR A 572 25.60 0.89 1.44
CA TYR A 572 24.95 2.20 1.27
C TYR A 572 25.89 3.24 0.65
N GLN A 573 27.12 3.36 1.16
CA GLN A 573 28.09 4.32 0.62
C GLN A 573 28.46 4.00 -0.84
N LEU A 574 28.60 2.71 -1.18
CA LEU A 574 28.90 2.26 -2.55
C LEU A 574 27.76 2.57 -3.54
N LYS A 575 26.51 2.51 -3.10
CA LYS A 575 25.36 2.90 -3.94
C LYS A 575 25.41 4.38 -4.33
N LEU A 576 26.00 5.23 -3.49
CA LEU A 576 26.15 6.66 -3.76
C LEU A 576 27.36 6.97 -4.65
N SER A 577 28.36 6.08 -4.70
CA SER A 577 29.59 6.29 -5.47
C SER A 577 29.28 6.64 -6.93
N LYS A 578 28.39 5.89 -7.58
CA LYS A 578 27.98 6.13 -8.98
C LYS A 578 27.55 7.57 -9.25
N SER A 579 26.72 8.14 -8.37
CA SER A 579 26.24 9.52 -8.52
C SER A 579 27.33 10.56 -8.35
N TYR A 580 28.25 10.35 -7.40
CA TYR A 580 29.40 11.24 -7.23
C TYR A 580 30.37 11.19 -8.42
N ILE A 581 30.54 10.02 -9.03
CA ILE A 581 31.44 9.88 -10.18
C ILE A 581 30.79 10.39 -11.47
N GLN A 582 29.48 10.25 -11.66
CA GLN A 582 28.83 10.79 -12.85
C GLN A 582 29.08 12.30 -13.02
N GLU A 583 29.04 13.07 -11.93
CA GLU A 583 29.32 14.52 -12.00
C GLU A 583 30.75 14.83 -12.47
N HIS A 584 31.71 13.92 -12.23
CA HIS A 584 33.07 14.02 -12.75
C HIS A 584 33.17 13.68 -14.23
N VAL A 585 32.51 12.59 -14.63
CA VAL A 585 32.49 12.14 -16.04
C VAL A 585 31.82 13.18 -16.94
N ASP A 586 30.77 13.83 -16.45
CA ASP A 586 30.06 14.89 -17.19
C ASP A 586 30.89 16.19 -17.35
N GLY A 587 32.12 16.26 -16.81
CA GLY A 587 32.96 17.45 -16.82
C GLY A 587 32.43 18.60 -15.94
N LYS A 588 31.39 18.34 -15.14
CA LYS A 588 30.75 19.36 -14.27
C LYS A 588 31.50 19.55 -12.96
N ASN A 589 32.12 18.50 -12.43
CA ASN A 589 32.85 18.52 -11.16
C ASN A 589 34.02 17.54 -11.19
N ASP A 590 35.24 18.02 -11.49
CA ASP A 590 36.39 17.12 -11.54
C ASP A 590 36.81 16.55 -10.19
N ILE A 591 37.20 15.27 -10.20
CA ILE A 591 37.96 14.66 -9.13
C ILE A 591 39.40 15.09 -9.30
N PHE A 592 39.74 16.21 -8.65
CA PHE A 592 41.11 16.68 -8.63
C PHE A 592 41.93 15.83 -7.67
N VAL A 593 43.04 15.30 -8.17
CA VAL A 593 43.94 14.43 -7.45
C VAL A 593 45.33 15.05 -7.37
N HIS A 594 45.97 14.94 -6.21
CA HIS A 594 47.35 15.32 -6.00
C HIS A 594 48.07 14.20 -5.26
N GLN A 595 49.19 13.74 -5.79
CA GLN A 595 50.05 12.75 -5.16
C GLN A 595 51.02 13.50 -4.23
N GLU A 596 50.78 13.44 -2.92
CA GLU A 596 51.61 14.13 -1.91
C GLU A 596 52.96 13.41 -1.74
N ASP A 597 52.91 12.08 -1.77
CA ASP A 597 54.04 11.16 -1.81
C ASP A 597 53.61 9.90 -2.61
N PRO A 598 54.52 8.99 -3.00
CA PRO A 598 54.19 7.85 -3.86
C PRO A 598 52.97 7.05 -3.39
N ASN A 599 52.74 6.96 -2.08
CA ASN A 599 51.72 6.11 -1.47
C ASN A 599 50.59 6.92 -0.80
N LEU A 600 50.47 8.22 -1.09
CA LEU A 600 49.47 9.11 -0.50
C LEU A 600 48.77 9.97 -1.55
N LEU A 601 47.47 9.71 -1.69
CA LEU A 601 46.57 10.46 -2.54
C LEU A 601 45.85 11.54 -1.76
N LYS A 602 45.84 12.77 -2.25
CA LYS A 602 44.95 13.84 -1.82
C LYS A 602 43.93 14.13 -2.90
N VAL A 603 42.66 14.19 -2.53
CA VAL A 603 41.55 14.35 -3.47
C VAL A 603 40.60 15.45 -3.01
N LYS A 604 40.13 16.25 -3.95
CA LYS A 604 39.07 17.24 -3.74
C LYS A 604 37.82 16.80 -4.48
N LEU A 605 36.70 16.73 -3.78
CA LEU A 605 35.44 16.22 -4.31
C LEU A 605 34.26 17.13 -3.93
N GLN A 606 33.38 17.42 -4.88
CA GLN A 606 32.29 18.36 -4.70
C GLN A 606 31.18 17.81 -3.78
N SER A 607 30.54 18.68 -3.00
CA SER A 607 29.39 18.30 -2.16
C SER A 607 28.14 18.11 -3.01
N ARG A 608 27.51 16.93 -2.90
CA ARG A 608 26.20 16.63 -3.51
C ARG A 608 25.03 17.52 -3.05
N HIS A 609 25.22 18.31 -2.00
CA HIS A 609 24.15 19.11 -1.39
C HIS A 609 24.24 20.60 -1.75
N THR A 610 25.43 21.09 -2.09
CA THR A 610 25.70 22.53 -2.25
C THR A 610 26.89 22.73 -3.17
N ALA A 611 26.71 23.51 -4.23
CA ALA A 611 27.78 23.85 -5.19
C ALA A 611 28.94 24.65 -4.56
N SER A 612 28.72 25.38 -3.47
CA SER A 612 29.76 26.18 -2.81
C SER A 612 30.72 25.39 -1.92
N LYS A 613 30.52 24.08 -1.75
CA LYS A 613 31.28 23.29 -0.77
C LYS A 613 31.95 22.08 -1.42
N SER A 614 33.26 22.00 -1.28
CA SER A 614 34.02 20.79 -1.58
C SER A 614 34.53 20.10 -0.32
N HIS A 615 34.76 18.81 -0.40
CA HIS A 615 35.40 18.00 0.63
C HIS A 615 36.80 17.60 0.16
N VAL A 616 37.80 17.87 1.00
CA VAL A 616 39.16 17.36 0.82
C VAL A 616 39.30 16.06 1.60
N LEU A 617 39.97 15.09 0.99
CA LEU A 617 40.22 13.77 1.56
C LEU A 617 41.60 13.25 1.17
N TRP A 618 42.08 12.28 1.93
CA TRP A 618 43.34 11.60 1.75
C TRP A 618 43.14 10.09 1.80
N ILE A 619 43.86 9.36 0.95
CA ILE A 619 43.87 7.90 0.89
C ILE A 619 45.32 7.46 0.79
N SER A 620 45.78 6.71 1.78
CA SER A 620 47.08 6.04 1.71
C SER A 620 46.88 4.60 1.24
N TYR A 621 47.74 4.16 0.33
CA TYR A 621 47.62 2.88 -0.35
C TYR A 621 49.00 2.29 -0.63
N THR A 622 49.01 1.00 -0.95
CA THR A 622 50.15 0.30 -1.52
C THR A 622 49.76 -0.18 -2.92
N GLU A 623 50.71 -0.75 -3.67
CA GLU A 623 50.43 -1.40 -4.96
C GLU A 623 49.33 -2.48 -4.86
N ASN A 624 49.14 -3.07 -3.67
CA ASN A 624 48.23 -4.20 -3.47
C ASN A 624 46.89 -3.82 -2.83
N ASP A 625 46.85 -2.85 -1.92
CA ASP A 625 45.63 -2.55 -1.15
C ASP A 625 45.61 -1.15 -0.52
N ILE A 626 44.45 -0.75 -0.02
CA ILE A 626 44.21 0.48 0.74
C ILE A 626 44.67 0.31 2.18
N VAL A 627 45.50 1.24 2.65
CA VAL A 627 46.09 1.20 4.00
C VAL A 627 45.25 2.03 4.98
N SER A 628 44.97 3.29 4.64
CA SER A 628 44.24 4.21 5.53
C SER A 628 43.57 5.34 4.76
N TRP A 629 42.60 6.02 5.39
CA TRP A 629 41.86 7.11 4.78
C TRP A 629 41.47 8.18 5.80
N TYR A 630 41.33 9.41 5.32
CA TYR A 630 40.81 10.53 6.10
C TYR A 630 40.04 11.49 5.21
N CYS A 631 38.89 11.98 5.65
CA CYS A 631 38.11 12.97 4.91
C CYS A 631 37.64 14.08 5.84
N ARG A 632 37.73 15.35 5.43
CA ARG A 632 37.27 16.51 6.24
C ARG A 632 35.75 16.62 6.41
N CYS A 633 34.96 15.69 5.87
CA CYS A 633 33.52 15.68 6.11
C CYS A 633 33.22 15.36 7.58
N LYS A 634 31.99 15.67 8.04
CA LYS A 634 31.58 15.58 9.46
C LYS A 634 31.91 14.25 10.16
N THR A 635 31.87 13.14 9.43
CA THR A 635 32.12 11.77 9.95
C THR A 635 33.37 11.13 9.35
N GLY A 636 34.19 11.89 8.62
CA GLY A 636 35.27 11.36 7.78
C GLY A 636 36.57 11.06 8.53
N ALA A 637 36.62 11.30 9.84
CA ALA A 637 37.70 10.88 10.72
C ALA A 637 37.63 9.38 11.10
N ARG A 638 36.47 8.73 10.91
CA ARG A 638 36.28 7.32 11.30
C ARG A 638 37.18 6.36 10.51
N VAL A 639 37.57 5.30 11.20
CA VAL A 639 38.26 4.12 10.64
C VAL A 639 37.31 2.93 10.50
N VAL A 640 36.17 2.95 11.20
CA VAL A 640 35.09 1.96 10.99
C VAL A 640 34.33 2.33 9.73
N GLY A 641 34.60 1.60 8.65
CA GLY A 641 34.03 1.91 7.34
C GLY A 641 34.51 3.26 6.77
N VAL A 642 33.99 3.64 5.61
CA VAL A 642 34.38 4.90 4.93
C VAL A 642 33.19 5.85 4.76
N CYS A 643 33.41 7.15 4.65
CA CYS A 643 32.35 8.09 4.24
C CYS A 643 32.00 7.93 2.75
N ALA A 644 30.91 8.55 2.29
CA ALA A 644 30.50 8.45 0.88
C ALA A 644 31.55 9.03 -0.10
N HIS A 645 32.31 10.05 0.32
CA HIS A 645 33.35 10.64 -0.52
C HIS A 645 34.53 9.69 -0.74
N ILE A 646 35.05 9.09 0.33
CA ILE A 646 36.10 8.05 0.23
C ILE A 646 35.58 6.86 -0.59
N ALA A 647 34.36 6.38 -0.31
CA ALA A 647 33.76 5.27 -1.06
C ALA A 647 33.64 5.56 -2.57
N ALA A 648 33.36 6.81 -2.96
CA ALA A 648 33.29 7.20 -4.35
C ALA A 648 34.66 7.06 -5.04
N VAL A 649 35.71 7.60 -4.42
CA VAL A 649 37.08 7.54 -4.95
C VAL A 649 37.59 6.10 -5.01
N LEU A 650 37.42 5.32 -3.93
CA LEU A 650 37.80 3.90 -3.90
C LEU A 650 37.08 3.09 -4.98
N TRP A 651 35.78 3.33 -5.14
CA TRP A 651 34.98 2.65 -6.16
C TRP A 651 35.43 3.04 -7.57
N TYR A 652 35.71 4.32 -7.83
CA TYR A 652 36.14 4.79 -9.14
C TYR A 652 37.54 4.27 -9.53
N LEU A 653 38.55 4.62 -8.74
CA LEU A 653 39.95 4.31 -9.01
C LEU A 653 40.25 2.82 -8.85
N GLY A 654 39.65 2.16 -7.86
CA GLY A 654 39.94 0.76 -7.58
C GLY A 654 39.12 -0.23 -8.39
N TYR A 655 37.92 0.13 -8.88
CA TYR A 655 36.98 -0.85 -9.45
C TYR A 655 36.35 -0.40 -10.78
N ALA A 656 35.73 0.78 -10.82
CA ALA A 656 34.88 1.19 -11.92
C ALA A 656 35.66 1.39 -13.22
N ARG A 657 36.81 2.09 -13.17
CA ARG A 657 37.61 2.42 -14.36
C ARG A 657 38.15 1.21 -15.12
N TYR A 658 38.21 0.05 -14.47
CA TYR A 658 38.67 -1.20 -15.07
C TYR A 658 37.53 -2.07 -15.62
N ARG A 659 36.28 -1.70 -15.35
CA ARG A 659 35.10 -2.53 -15.63
C ARG A 659 34.07 -1.84 -16.53
N TYR A 660 34.05 -0.52 -16.54
CA TYR A 660 33.20 0.30 -17.39
C TYR A 660 34.09 1.11 -18.31
N ASN A 661 33.67 1.33 -19.56
CA ASN A 661 34.31 2.33 -20.40
C ASN A 661 33.76 3.69 -19.99
N ILE A 662 34.34 4.30 -18.95
CA ILE A 662 33.71 5.43 -18.25
C ILE A 662 33.51 6.66 -19.16
N ASP A 663 34.32 6.79 -20.21
CA ASP A 663 34.22 7.89 -21.18
C ASP A 663 33.12 7.68 -22.24
N GLU A 664 32.69 6.44 -22.48
CA GLU A 664 31.62 6.10 -23.45
C GLU A 664 30.30 5.69 -22.78
N ASP A 665 30.37 4.99 -21.65
CA ASP A 665 29.24 4.49 -20.89
C ASP A 665 28.88 5.47 -19.77
N ARG A 666 27.77 6.19 -19.91
CA ARG A 666 27.11 6.82 -18.76
C ARG A 666 26.99 5.77 -17.65
N ILE A 667 27.42 6.08 -16.43
CA ILE A 667 27.50 5.16 -15.26
C ILE A 667 26.09 4.68 -14.78
N GLY A 668 25.05 4.90 -15.59
CA GLY A 668 23.66 4.55 -15.35
C GLY A 668 22.91 5.61 -14.57
N VAL A 669 23.48 6.81 -14.42
CA VAL A 669 22.82 7.95 -13.78
C VAL A 669 22.13 8.77 -14.86
N ARG A 670 20.80 8.82 -14.79
CA ARG A 670 19.99 9.59 -15.73
C ARG A 670 19.97 11.06 -15.33
N ASP A 671 20.36 11.93 -16.26
CA ASP A 671 20.23 13.37 -16.09
C ASP A 671 18.77 13.81 -16.31
N TRP A 672 18.05 14.03 -15.21
CA TRP A 672 16.67 14.51 -15.24
C TRP A 672 16.56 16.01 -15.55
N SER A 673 17.65 16.79 -15.40
CA SER A 673 17.63 18.23 -15.68
C SER A 673 17.38 18.52 -17.16
N SER A 674 17.85 17.64 -18.05
CA SER A 674 17.56 17.70 -19.50
C SER A 674 16.07 17.65 -19.87
N PHE A 675 15.19 17.23 -18.96
CA PHE A 675 13.73 17.17 -19.16
C PHE A 675 12.98 18.33 -18.48
N VAL A 676 13.71 19.34 -17.98
CA VAL A 676 13.16 20.50 -17.28
C VAL A 676 13.75 21.76 -17.91
N GLU A 677 12.91 22.75 -18.17
CA GLU A 677 13.37 24.06 -18.64
C GLU A 677 14.11 24.79 -17.52
N ASP A 678 15.33 25.25 -17.80
CA ASP A 678 16.07 26.12 -16.90
C ASP A 678 15.72 27.58 -17.21
N ALA A 679 14.90 28.20 -16.36
CA ALA A 679 14.50 29.59 -16.53
C ALA A 679 15.69 30.59 -16.45
N ALA A 680 16.85 30.17 -15.95
CA ALA A 680 18.07 30.97 -15.97
C ALA A 680 18.81 30.90 -17.32
N ALA A 681 18.51 29.91 -18.17
CA ALA A 681 19.08 29.77 -19.51
C ALA A 681 18.31 30.68 -20.49
N ILE A 682 18.57 31.99 -20.40
CA ILE A 682 18.06 32.98 -21.35
C ILE A 682 18.93 32.88 -22.62
N PRO A 683 18.37 32.61 -23.81
CA PRO A 683 19.12 32.67 -25.05
C PRO A 683 19.72 34.06 -25.24
N GLU A 684 21.00 34.14 -25.63
CA GLU A 684 21.62 35.42 -25.97
C GLU A 684 20.86 36.06 -27.15
N GLU A 685 20.58 37.36 -27.06
CA GLU A 685 20.00 38.12 -28.16
C GLU A 685 21.00 38.08 -29.33
N ILE A 686 20.57 37.55 -30.47
CA ILE A 686 21.35 37.61 -31.71
C ILE A 686 21.41 39.09 -32.10
N ASP A 687 22.55 39.72 -31.84
CA ASP A 687 22.83 41.07 -32.32
C ASP A 687 22.90 41.03 -33.85
N HIS A 688 21.85 41.52 -34.51
CA HIS A 688 21.76 41.63 -35.96
C HIS A 688 22.50 42.86 -36.52
N SER A 689 23.37 43.52 -35.76
CA SER A 689 24.00 44.79 -36.17
C SER A 689 25.43 44.69 -36.72
N GLU A 690 25.78 43.64 -37.47
CA GLU A 690 26.97 43.70 -38.36
C GLU A 690 26.71 42.93 -39.68
N SER A 691 26.13 43.60 -40.68
CA SER A 691 26.44 43.39 -42.11
C SER A 691 25.66 44.36 -43.00
N ASP A 692 26.00 45.65 -42.91
CA ASP A 692 25.79 46.59 -44.03
C ASP A 692 27.18 47.02 -44.54
N GLU A 693 27.83 46.13 -45.29
CA GLU A 693 28.83 46.53 -46.28
C GLU A 693 28.56 45.80 -47.61
N SER A 694 27.82 46.52 -48.46
CA SER A 694 28.02 46.66 -49.91
C SER A 694 28.38 45.43 -50.75
N ILE A 695 27.49 45.02 -51.66
CA ILE A 695 27.83 44.78 -53.08
C ILE A 695 26.65 45.18 -53.98
N ILE A 696 27.00 45.93 -55.02
CA ILE A 696 26.25 46.52 -56.13
C ILE A 696 25.91 45.44 -57.17
N GLU A 697 24.75 45.49 -57.83
CA GLU A 697 24.56 45.48 -59.31
C GLU A 697 23.17 44.97 -59.75
N GLU A 698 22.57 45.79 -60.63
CA GLU A 698 21.36 45.70 -61.47
C GLU A 698 19.95 45.70 -60.85
#